data_AF-A0A7C3F1G0-F1
#
_entry.id   AF-A0A7C3F1G0-F1
#
_cell.length_a   1.000
_cell.length_b   1.000
_cell.length_c   1.000
_cell.angle_alpha   90.00
_cell.angle_beta   90.00
_cell.angle_gamma   90.00
#
_symmetry.space_group_name_H-M   'P 1'
#
loop_
_entity.id
_entity.type
_entity.pdbx_description
1 polymer ?
#
loop_
_entity_poly.entity_id
_entity_poly.type
_entity_poly.pdbx_seq_one_letter_code
_entity_poly.pdbx_strand_id
1 'polypeptide(L)'
;MKSAGARPRLCFQPILFGLLLLSLTLTPLPGAQETPDPDAELRALIEQMSVADRVGQLFIVPFRGDDIGPDSEIAELIRTYRVGGVILQAKNGNFRNDPVEGPDGQLLDTPAQVLILTNRLQGLAFDRALSPLQALAPEEAAKVQPLPPSSTTAITNPVRLPLLIAVNQEGDGFPYTELRRGFTPLPNNMAIGATWDPDAAEIVGYIVGQELAAVGVNLLLGPSLDVLDTPRPNQPGDLGTRTFGGNPFWVGRLGQAYIRGVHEGSAGRVATVAKHFPGQGASDRRPEEEIATVQKPLEVLRQVELAPFAAVAHGDDAAAVTEAFMSSHVRYRGFQDTTRQLTPPISLAPQLQTILALDEFKAWREAGGILVSDGLGVPSIRRYYDPTLQKFPHRQVALDAFITGGNDLLLLTDFALTDDWETQLANIKDTILFFQERYTVDEVFRERVDTALLRILRLKRHLYPTLSLENALVSPDGLVVVGQGTQRINQIAQAAATLIDPGPEELADRLPTGPLPDEDILIITDARQGQECEACPSFKYIDPLALETIILRLYGPQASGQVAAERVHSLSFAQFEAFLQGEAEEPPQEEIERLLQEAEWIVFAVLDIIPSTYPESASLKEFLSARSESLRDKKLVVFSFNAPYYLDPTEISKLTAYFGLYSKTTPFLETAVRILFREYTPQGHSSVSIPGINYDLSRQVQPDPQQTIPVRVAGLSEPGAEPIVMEIGETLRIAAGPILDHNGYPVPDGTPVTFRLSYPGESIELPRQEATTVNGVAEVAVKLERPGELHITAATGPATRSDTLLVIIAAPTPTPAATPTPTPSPSPTPTLTPTPVPTIPASEDAEGPRQGGRRIPRVDGAAFVMALLAAVIASGVTYALQVSNGLALHEVVNTALWSIVIAMAAYVLYGLGWLPGATYLQRVARPWGAALVTLIAGLLPLIIVRGRTFLVRLGSSQLED
;
A
#
# COMPACT_ATOMS: atom_id res chain seq x y z
N MET A 1 2.90 -49.20 -80.75
CA MET A 1 3.68 -49.05 -82.00
C MET A 1 4.58 -47.82 -81.85
N LYS A 2 5.91 -47.99 -81.98
CA LYS A 2 6.99 -46.98 -82.11
C LYS A 2 7.21 -46.03 -80.90
N SER A 3 8.31 -46.21 -80.14
CA SER A 3 9.67 -45.60 -80.31
C SER A 3 9.64 -44.08 -80.10
N ALA A 4 10.50 -43.40 -79.34
CA ALA A 4 11.85 -43.59 -78.81
C ALA A 4 11.99 -42.59 -77.63
N GLY A 5 12.79 -42.77 -76.58
CA GLY A 5 14.25 -42.88 -76.60
C GLY A 5 14.89 -41.53 -76.20
N ALA A 6 15.26 -41.36 -74.92
CA ALA A 6 16.49 -40.69 -74.43
C ALA A 6 16.43 -40.42 -72.91
N ARG A 7 17.32 -41.09 -72.16
CA ARG A 7 17.75 -40.77 -70.78
C ARG A 7 18.94 -39.76 -70.85
N PRO A 8 19.64 -39.41 -69.74
CA PRO A 8 19.24 -38.77 -68.47
C PRO A 8 20.23 -37.61 -68.10
N ARG A 9 20.04 -36.92 -66.96
CA ARG A 9 21.13 -36.34 -66.11
C ARG A 9 20.50 -35.84 -64.79
N LEU A 10 20.58 -36.63 -63.72
CA LEU A 10 21.57 -36.53 -62.62
C LEU A 10 21.51 -35.19 -61.87
N CYS A 11 20.73 -35.15 -60.78
CA CYS A 11 20.99 -34.38 -59.55
C CYS A 11 19.98 -34.79 -58.46
N PHE A 12 20.02 -36.05 -58.02
CA PHE A 12 19.25 -36.54 -56.86
C PHE A 12 20.16 -37.44 -56.02
N GLN A 13 21.16 -36.83 -55.36
CA GLN A 13 22.04 -37.57 -54.46
C GLN A 13 22.69 -36.79 -53.29
N PRO A 14 22.20 -35.60 -52.84
CA PRO A 14 22.60 -35.09 -51.51
C PRO A 14 21.50 -35.15 -50.44
N ILE A 15 20.24 -35.46 -50.80
CA ILE A 15 19.11 -35.38 -49.86
C ILE A 15 19.03 -36.60 -48.93
N LEU A 16 19.52 -37.77 -49.36
CA LEU A 16 19.42 -39.01 -48.58
C LEU A 16 20.54 -39.17 -47.54
N PHE A 17 21.66 -38.45 -47.67
CA PHE A 17 22.76 -38.48 -46.70
C PHE A 17 22.54 -37.47 -45.54
N GLY A 18 21.78 -36.40 -45.78
CA GLY A 18 21.40 -35.42 -44.74
C GLY A 18 20.33 -35.92 -43.76
N LEU A 19 19.45 -36.82 -44.20
CA LEU A 19 18.38 -37.39 -43.36
C LEU A 19 18.86 -38.53 -42.44
N LEU A 20 19.98 -39.18 -42.76
CA LEU A 20 20.52 -40.29 -41.95
C LEU A 20 21.51 -39.83 -40.86
N LEU A 21 22.02 -38.60 -40.95
CA LEU A 21 22.88 -37.98 -39.93
C LEU A 21 22.08 -37.20 -38.86
N LEU A 22 20.79 -36.91 -39.12
CA LEU A 22 19.90 -36.24 -38.17
C LEU A 22 19.26 -37.19 -37.14
N SER A 23 19.34 -38.51 -37.36
CA SER A 23 18.72 -39.53 -36.49
C SER A 23 19.67 -40.10 -35.42
N LEU A 24 20.93 -39.68 -35.38
CA LEU A 24 21.95 -40.20 -34.45
C LEU A 24 22.46 -39.18 -33.40
N THR A 25 21.82 -38.02 -33.26
CA THR A 25 22.15 -37.00 -32.24
C THR A 25 20.96 -36.61 -31.35
N LEU A 26 19.98 -37.50 -31.18
CA LEU A 26 18.92 -37.37 -30.18
C LEU A 26 19.29 -38.19 -28.94
N THR A 27 20.31 -37.73 -28.21
CA THR A 27 20.33 -37.98 -26.76
C THR A 27 19.21 -37.13 -26.16
N PRO A 28 18.32 -37.68 -25.33
CA PRO A 28 17.31 -36.86 -24.66
C PRO A 28 18.05 -35.82 -23.83
N LEU A 29 17.80 -34.54 -24.14
CA LEU A 29 18.13 -33.48 -23.20
C LEU A 29 17.48 -33.87 -21.86
N PRO A 30 18.20 -33.78 -20.72
CA PRO A 30 17.53 -33.87 -19.44
C PRO A 30 16.42 -32.81 -19.50
N GLY A 31 15.17 -33.26 -19.31
CA GLY A 31 14.00 -32.40 -19.45
C GLY A 31 14.30 -31.08 -18.78
N ALA A 32 14.11 -29.97 -19.51
CA ALA A 32 13.87 -28.72 -18.84
C ALA A 32 12.73 -29.05 -17.86
N GLN A 33 13.03 -29.09 -16.57
CA GLN A 33 11.97 -29.11 -15.57
C GLN A 33 11.15 -27.88 -15.90
N GLU A 34 9.97 -28.06 -16.50
CA GLU A 34 8.94 -27.05 -16.46
C GLU A 34 8.88 -26.64 -14.99
N THR A 35 9.23 -25.39 -14.71
CA THR A 35 8.99 -24.82 -13.39
C THR A 35 7.53 -25.15 -13.07
N PRO A 36 7.25 -25.96 -12.05
CA PRO A 36 5.89 -26.40 -11.79
C PRO A 36 5.01 -25.16 -11.69
N ASP A 37 3.94 -25.14 -12.48
CA ASP A 37 2.97 -24.04 -12.46
C ASP A 37 2.45 -23.90 -11.02
N PRO A 38 2.78 -22.79 -10.33
CA PRO A 38 2.48 -22.64 -8.91
C PRO A 38 0.96 -22.63 -8.63
N ASP A 39 0.14 -22.41 -9.67
CA ASP A 39 -1.32 -22.41 -9.56
C ASP A 39 -2.00 -23.64 -10.14
N ALA A 40 -1.26 -24.67 -10.57
CA ALA A 40 -1.85 -25.82 -11.26
C ALA A 40 -3.00 -26.44 -10.46
N GLU A 41 -2.83 -26.56 -9.14
CA GLU A 41 -3.87 -27.07 -8.24
C GLU A 41 -5.10 -26.15 -8.15
N LEU A 42 -4.90 -24.83 -8.14
CA LEU A 42 -5.99 -23.87 -8.09
C LEU A 42 -6.75 -23.82 -9.43
N ARG A 43 -6.06 -23.92 -10.56
CA ARG A 43 -6.70 -24.02 -11.88
C ARG A 43 -7.51 -25.32 -12.00
N ALA A 44 -6.96 -26.44 -11.54
CA ALA A 44 -7.69 -27.71 -11.47
C ALA A 44 -8.91 -27.64 -10.54
N LEU A 45 -8.84 -26.84 -9.46
CA LEU A 45 -9.99 -26.57 -8.59
C LEU A 45 -11.07 -25.76 -9.32
N ILE A 46 -10.69 -24.70 -10.04
CA ILE A 46 -11.62 -23.88 -10.84
C ILE A 46 -12.35 -24.75 -11.86
N GLU A 47 -11.65 -25.67 -12.53
CA GLU A 47 -12.27 -26.59 -13.50
C GLU A 47 -13.40 -27.44 -12.91
N GLN A 48 -13.31 -27.79 -11.62
CA GLN A 48 -14.32 -28.56 -10.90
C GLN A 48 -15.50 -27.71 -10.38
N MET A 49 -15.33 -26.38 -10.33
CA MET A 49 -16.35 -25.46 -9.81
C MET A 49 -17.50 -25.27 -10.81
N SER A 50 -18.73 -25.26 -10.29
CA SER A 50 -19.92 -24.87 -11.06
C SER A 50 -19.90 -23.39 -11.43
N VAL A 51 -20.76 -22.95 -12.36
CA VAL A 51 -20.91 -21.52 -12.70
C VAL A 51 -21.27 -20.69 -11.48
N ALA A 52 -22.17 -21.21 -10.63
CA ALA A 52 -22.56 -20.55 -9.39
C ALA A 52 -21.36 -20.41 -8.44
N ASP A 53 -20.57 -21.47 -8.26
CA ASP A 53 -19.35 -21.41 -7.44
C ASP A 53 -18.39 -20.34 -7.97
N ARG A 54 -18.08 -20.34 -9.27
CA ARG A 54 -17.09 -19.41 -9.86
C ARG A 54 -17.52 -17.95 -9.73
N VAL A 55 -18.76 -17.65 -10.12
CA VAL A 55 -19.30 -16.29 -10.12
C VAL A 55 -19.58 -15.80 -8.70
N GLY A 56 -20.12 -16.65 -7.83
CA GLY A 56 -20.45 -16.29 -6.45
C GLY A 56 -19.23 -15.81 -5.66
N GLN A 57 -18.04 -16.37 -5.93
CA GLN A 57 -16.80 -15.96 -5.25
C GLN A 57 -16.42 -14.48 -5.43
N LEU A 58 -16.96 -13.79 -6.44
CA LEU A 58 -16.66 -12.38 -6.72
C LEU A 58 -17.35 -11.41 -5.74
N PHE A 59 -18.29 -11.88 -4.93
CA PHE A 59 -19.17 -11.00 -4.16
C PHE A 59 -18.93 -11.10 -2.65
N ILE A 60 -18.82 -9.93 -2.02
CA ILE A 60 -18.96 -9.74 -0.58
C ILE A 60 -20.28 -9.03 -0.33
N VAL A 61 -21.15 -9.64 0.46
CA VAL A 61 -22.53 -9.17 0.66
C VAL A 61 -22.81 -8.80 2.12
N PRO A 62 -23.58 -7.74 2.39
CA PRO A 62 -24.18 -7.53 3.70
C PRO A 62 -25.31 -8.55 3.92
N PHE A 63 -25.73 -8.71 5.17
CA PHE A 63 -26.95 -9.44 5.54
C PHE A 63 -27.54 -8.86 6.82
N ARG A 64 -28.85 -9.01 7.03
CA ARG A 64 -29.53 -8.53 8.24
C ARG A 64 -29.75 -9.62 9.27
N GLY A 65 -29.69 -9.22 10.54
CA GLY A 65 -29.89 -10.07 11.71
C GLY A 65 -28.72 -11.02 11.98
N ASP A 66 -28.93 -11.86 12.97
CA ASP A 66 -28.02 -12.89 13.49
C ASP A 66 -28.58 -14.32 13.30
N ASP A 67 -29.71 -14.48 12.60
CA ASP A 67 -30.27 -15.78 12.24
C ASP A 67 -29.49 -16.43 11.09
N ILE A 68 -28.68 -17.42 11.45
CA ILE A 68 -27.87 -18.25 10.54
C ILE A 68 -28.48 -19.66 10.40
N GLY A 69 -29.80 -19.77 10.49
CA GLY A 69 -30.54 -21.01 10.25
C GLY A 69 -30.48 -21.45 8.77
N PRO A 70 -30.81 -22.72 8.46
CA PRO A 70 -30.76 -23.24 7.10
C PRO A 70 -31.73 -22.55 6.12
N ASP A 71 -32.80 -21.95 6.64
CA ASP A 71 -33.84 -21.24 5.88
C ASP A 71 -33.65 -19.71 5.89
N SER A 72 -32.56 -19.21 6.49
CA SER A 72 -32.25 -17.78 6.52
C SER A 72 -31.83 -17.26 5.14
N GLU A 73 -32.03 -15.96 4.91
CA GLU A 73 -31.64 -15.29 3.67
C GLU A 73 -30.13 -15.39 3.40
N ILE A 74 -29.32 -15.32 4.46
CA ILE A 74 -27.87 -15.47 4.35
C ILE A 74 -27.47 -16.91 4.02
N ALA A 75 -28.18 -17.92 4.54
CA ALA A 75 -27.96 -19.30 4.14
C ALA A 75 -28.29 -19.54 2.67
N GLU A 76 -29.32 -18.88 2.13
CA GLU A 76 -29.62 -18.92 0.71
C GLU A 76 -28.47 -18.28 -0.12
N LEU A 77 -27.98 -17.10 0.27
CA LEU A 77 -26.86 -16.44 -0.41
C LEU A 77 -25.59 -17.29 -0.40
N ILE A 78 -25.25 -17.91 0.73
CA ILE A 78 -24.05 -18.76 0.87
C ILE A 78 -24.21 -20.09 0.13
N ARG A 79 -25.33 -20.79 0.31
CA ARG A 79 -25.47 -22.17 -0.18
C ARG A 79 -25.95 -22.25 -1.63
N THR A 80 -26.83 -21.33 -2.04
CA THR A 80 -27.43 -21.32 -3.38
C THR A 80 -26.66 -20.39 -4.31
N TYR A 81 -26.42 -19.14 -3.88
CA TYR A 81 -25.71 -18.15 -4.71
C TYR A 81 -24.19 -18.22 -4.58
N ARG A 82 -23.67 -19.03 -3.66
CA ARG A 82 -22.24 -19.36 -3.47
C ARG A 82 -21.35 -18.14 -3.29
N VAL A 83 -21.86 -17.12 -2.56
CA VAL A 83 -21.12 -15.87 -2.32
C VAL A 83 -19.72 -16.12 -1.72
N GLY A 84 -18.74 -15.32 -2.12
CA GLY A 84 -17.34 -15.48 -1.71
C GLY A 84 -17.05 -15.00 -0.30
N GLY A 85 -17.85 -14.07 0.20
CA GLY A 85 -17.72 -13.52 1.53
C GLY A 85 -18.92 -12.70 2.00
N VAL A 86 -18.82 -12.23 3.23
CA VAL A 86 -19.83 -11.40 3.90
C VAL A 86 -19.14 -10.25 4.62
N ILE A 87 -19.87 -9.17 4.87
CA ILE A 87 -19.42 -8.07 5.75
C ILE A 87 -20.27 -8.04 7.02
N LEU A 88 -19.61 -8.02 8.18
CA LEU A 88 -20.26 -7.91 9.48
C LEU A 88 -20.42 -6.44 9.85
N GLN A 89 -21.65 -6.05 10.21
CA GLN A 89 -21.95 -4.69 10.63
C GLN A 89 -22.96 -4.68 11.78
N ALA A 90 -22.70 -3.88 12.81
CA ALA A 90 -23.63 -3.69 13.91
C ALA A 90 -24.95 -3.09 13.39
N LYS A 91 -24.89 -2.17 12.41
CA LYS A 91 -26.07 -1.54 11.78
C LYS A 91 -27.06 -2.52 11.17
N ASN A 92 -26.59 -3.68 10.74
CA ASN A 92 -27.44 -4.72 10.16
C ASN A 92 -27.98 -5.70 11.22
N GLY A 93 -27.60 -5.54 12.50
CA GLY A 93 -28.00 -6.43 13.58
C GLY A 93 -27.28 -7.77 13.59
N ASN A 94 -26.09 -7.87 12.98
CA ASN A 94 -25.32 -9.12 12.97
C ASN A 94 -24.78 -9.49 14.35
N PHE A 95 -24.46 -8.49 15.16
CA PHE A 95 -24.03 -8.60 16.55
C PHE A 95 -24.41 -7.30 17.28
N ARG A 96 -24.27 -7.29 18.61
CA ARG A 96 -24.47 -6.08 19.42
C ARG A 96 -23.25 -5.83 20.29
N ASN A 97 -22.84 -4.56 20.39
CA ASN A 97 -21.82 -4.12 21.34
C ASN A 97 -22.42 -3.96 22.75
N ASP A 98 -23.21 -4.93 23.18
CA ASP A 98 -23.87 -5.03 24.48
C ASP A 98 -24.02 -6.53 24.81
N PRO A 99 -23.99 -6.92 26.10
CA PRO A 99 -24.25 -8.31 26.47
C PRO A 99 -25.65 -8.77 26.02
N VAL A 100 -25.74 -9.94 25.40
CA VAL A 100 -27.01 -10.56 24.95
C VAL A 100 -27.21 -11.92 25.60
N GLU A 101 -28.45 -12.35 25.80
CA GLU A 101 -28.74 -13.69 26.32
C GLU A 101 -28.33 -14.78 25.32
N GLY A 102 -27.48 -15.70 25.77
CA GLY A 102 -26.93 -16.81 25.00
C GLY A 102 -27.82 -18.05 24.99
N PRO A 103 -27.42 -19.09 24.21
CA PRO A 103 -28.21 -20.30 24.00
C PRO A 103 -28.42 -21.16 25.26
N ASP A 104 -27.58 -20.98 26.28
CA ASP A 104 -27.62 -21.67 27.57
C ASP A 104 -28.17 -20.77 28.70
N GLY A 105 -28.68 -19.58 28.35
CA GLY A 105 -29.16 -18.57 29.28
C GLY A 105 -28.06 -17.71 29.93
N GLN A 106 -26.79 -17.90 29.56
CA GLN A 106 -25.70 -17.02 30.01
C GLN A 106 -25.56 -15.80 29.09
N LEU A 107 -25.13 -14.67 29.65
CA LEU A 107 -24.87 -13.48 28.84
C LEU A 107 -23.60 -13.66 28.01
N LEU A 108 -23.71 -13.47 26.69
CA LEU A 108 -22.61 -13.44 25.74
C LEU A 108 -22.13 -12.01 25.53
N ASP A 109 -20.83 -11.80 25.71
CA ASP A 109 -20.18 -10.56 25.29
C ASP A 109 -20.00 -10.49 23.76
N THR A 110 -19.59 -9.33 23.25
CA THR A 110 -19.43 -9.12 21.80
C THR A 110 -18.44 -10.11 21.17
N PRO A 111 -17.25 -10.37 21.75
CA PRO A 111 -16.32 -11.36 21.19
C PRO A 111 -16.94 -12.76 21.03
N ALA A 112 -17.67 -13.25 22.04
CA ALA A 112 -18.33 -14.55 21.96
C ALA A 112 -19.47 -14.56 20.91
N GLN A 113 -20.27 -13.49 20.82
CA GLN A 113 -21.30 -13.34 19.80
C GLN A 113 -20.70 -13.47 18.38
N VAL A 114 -19.62 -12.73 18.11
CA VAL A 114 -18.98 -12.70 16.79
C VAL A 114 -18.32 -14.04 16.48
N LEU A 115 -17.64 -14.68 17.43
CA LEU A 115 -17.07 -16.01 17.24
C LEU A 115 -18.13 -17.05 16.84
N ILE A 116 -19.26 -17.06 17.55
CA ILE A 116 -20.38 -17.96 17.23
C ILE A 116 -20.88 -17.67 15.82
N LEU A 117 -21.09 -16.40 15.49
CA LEU A 117 -21.56 -15.97 14.18
C LEU A 117 -20.63 -16.42 13.05
N THR A 118 -19.32 -16.15 13.17
CA THR A 118 -18.33 -16.50 12.14
C THR A 118 -18.20 -18.01 11.95
N ASN A 119 -18.17 -18.79 13.03
CA ASN A 119 -18.15 -20.24 12.94
C ASN A 119 -19.41 -20.80 12.26
N ARG A 120 -20.60 -20.26 12.56
CA ARG A 120 -21.86 -20.65 11.89
C ARG A 120 -21.86 -20.30 10.41
N LEU A 121 -21.36 -19.12 10.03
CA LEU A 121 -21.21 -18.71 8.63
C LEU A 121 -20.25 -19.64 7.86
N GLN A 122 -19.10 -19.97 8.44
CA GLN A 122 -18.18 -20.96 7.85
C GLN A 122 -18.83 -22.33 7.74
N GLY A 123 -19.61 -22.75 8.74
CA GLY A 123 -20.44 -23.95 8.68
C GLY A 123 -21.31 -23.98 7.43
N LEU A 124 -22.08 -22.92 7.17
CA LEU A 124 -22.95 -22.82 6.00
C LEU A 124 -22.18 -22.90 4.68
N ALA A 125 -20.99 -22.31 4.60
CA ALA A 125 -20.13 -22.39 3.41
C ALA A 125 -19.68 -23.83 3.09
N PHE A 126 -19.65 -24.68 4.12
CA PHE A 126 -19.41 -26.12 4.02
C PHE A 126 -20.68 -26.96 4.14
N ASP A 127 -21.84 -26.36 3.82
CA ASP A 127 -23.19 -26.95 3.84
C ASP A 127 -23.63 -27.48 5.20
N ARG A 128 -23.16 -26.93 6.33
CA ARG A 128 -23.53 -27.38 7.68
C ARG A 128 -24.25 -26.26 8.44
N ALA A 129 -25.47 -26.53 8.91
CA ALA A 129 -26.14 -25.65 9.85
C ALA A 129 -25.67 -25.97 11.27
N LEU A 130 -24.79 -25.13 11.81
CA LEU A 130 -24.31 -25.26 13.19
C LEU A 130 -25.26 -24.56 14.15
N SER A 131 -25.58 -25.22 15.27
CA SER A 131 -26.19 -24.55 16.41
C SER A 131 -25.18 -23.62 17.10
N PRO A 132 -25.62 -22.63 17.90
CA PRO A 132 -24.72 -21.79 18.68
C PRO A 132 -23.75 -22.60 19.58
N LEU A 133 -24.23 -23.67 20.22
CA LEU A 133 -23.39 -24.53 21.06
C LEU A 133 -22.36 -25.32 20.23
N GLN A 134 -22.74 -25.82 19.05
CA GLN A 134 -21.81 -26.49 18.14
C GLN A 134 -20.74 -25.51 17.61
N ALA A 135 -21.11 -24.25 17.39
CA ALA A 135 -20.18 -23.21 16.96
C ALA A 135 -19.12 -22.90 18.02
N LEU A 136 -19.37 -23.19 19.30
CA LEU A 136 -18.37 -23.09 20.38
C LEU A 136 -17.48 -24.34 20.47
N ALA A 137 -17.78 -25.42 19.75
CA ALA A 137 -17.05 -26.69 19.78
C ALA A 137 -16.58 -27.10 18.36
N PRO A 138 -15.46 -26.55 17.86
CA PRO A 138 -14.99 -26.78 16.49
C PRO A 138 -14.86 -28.26 16.08
N GLU A 139 -14.40 -29.11 17.01
CA GLU A 139 -14.28 -30.56 16.78
C GLU A 139 -15.64 -31.25 16.57
N GLU A 140 -16.70 -30.74 17.20
CA GLU A 140 -18.06 -31.23 17.02
C GLU A 140 -18.69 -30.66 15.75
N ALA A 141 -18.47 -29.36 15.50
CA ALA A 141 -18.94 -28.67 14.29
C ALA A 141 -18.47 -29.37 13.01
N ALA A 142 -17.22 -29.81 12.95
CA ALA A 142 -16.68 -30.54 11.80
C ALA A 142 -17.40 -31.88 11.52
N LYS A 143 -17.98 -32.50 12.56
CA LYS A 143 -18.68 -33.80 12.51
C LYS A 143 -20.17 -33.67 12.16
N VAL A 144 -20.73 -32.45 12.17
CA VAL A 144 -22.13 -32.21 11.78
C VAL A 144 -22.34 -32.67 10.33
N GLN A 145 -23.47 -33.32 10.06
CA GLN A 145 -23.79 -33.81 8.72
C GLN A 145 -24.10 -32.64 7.78
N PRO A 146 -23.61 -32.65 6.54
CA PRO A 146 -24.00 -31.66 5.54
C PRO A 146 -25.51 -31.70 5.28
N LEU A 147 -26.10 -30.53 5.13
CA LEU A 147 -27.46 -30.31 4.70
C LEU A 147 -27.68 -30.90 3.29
N PRO A 148 -28.89 -31.35 2.97
CA PRO A 148 -29.22 -31.79 1.62
C PRO A 148 -28.99 -30.65 0.62
N PRO A 149 -28.62 -30.97 -0.64
CA PRO A 149 -28.37 -29.96 -1.66
C PRO A 149 -29.62 -29.09 -1.87
N SER A 150 -29.43 -27.77 -1.95
CA SER A 150 -30.51 -26.80 -2.13
C SER A 150 -31.14 -26.84 -3.54
N SER A 151 -30.50 -27.49 -4.51
CA SER A 151 -30.96 -27.61 -5.91
C SER A 151 -31.38 -29.03 -6.27
N THR A 152 -32.45 -29.17 -7.06
CA THR A 152 -32.91 -30.44 -7.65
C THR A 152 -31.99 -30.99 -8.74
N THR A 153 -31.03 -30.19 -9.22
CA THR A 153 -29.97 -30.63 -10.12
C THR A 153 -28.81 -31.17 -9.29
N ALA A 154 -28.55 -32.48 -9.38
CA ALA A 154 -27.46 -33.13 -8.67
C ALA A 154 -26.11 -32.62 -9.19
N ILE A 155 -25.46 -31.72 -8.44
CA ILE A 155 -24.06 -31.35 -8.69
C ILE A 155 -23.20 -32.49 -8.16
N THR A 156 -22.53 -33.21 -9.06
CA THR A 156 -21.53 -34.21 -8.68
C THR A 156 -20.27 -33.49 -8.19
N ASN A 157 -20.06 -33.47 -6.86
CA ASN A 157 -18.94 -32.85 -6.13
C ASN A 157 -18.97 -31.31 -6.00
N PRO A 158 -19.78 -30.74 -5.09
CA PRO A 158 -19.75 -29.31 -4.80
C PRO A 158 -18.41 -28.89 -4.18
N VAL A 159 -17.75 -27.90 -4.77
CA VAL A 159 -16.53 -27.28 -4.23
C VAL A 159 -16.92 -26.35 -3.08
N ARG A 160 -16.40 -26.62 -1.88
CA ARG A 160 -16.67 -25.84 -0.66
C ARG A 160 -15.44 -25.04 -0.28
N LEU A 161 -15.63 -23.76 -0.01
CA LEU A 161 -14.55 -22.82 0.26
C LEU A 161 -14.88 -22.02 1.52
N PRO A 162 -13.88 -21.70 2.37
CA PRO A 162 -14.08 -20.76 3.47
C PRO A 162 -14.56 -19.39 2.95
N LEU A 163 -15.41 -18.72 3.72
CA LEU A 163 -15.85 -17.35 3.42
C LEU A 163 -14.77 -16.35 3.80
N LEU A 164 -14.67 -15.29 2.99
CA LEU A 164 -14.06 -14.03 3.45
C LEU A 164 -15.07 -13.34 4.38
N ILE A 165 -14.69 -13.05 5.61
CA ILE A 165 -15.53 -12.38 6.60
C ILE A 165 -14.89 -11.04 6.88
N ALA A 166 -15.53 -10.00 6.34
CA ALA A 166 -15.04 -8.63 6.34
C ALA A 166 -15.57 -7.82 7.53
N VAL A 167 -14.75 -6.90 8.02
CA VAL A 167 -15.16 -5.90 9.03
C VAL A 167 -14.45 -4.56 8.79
N ASN A 168 -15.09 -3.47 9.22
CA ASN A 168 -14.42 -2.17 9.34
C ASN A 168 -13.95 -1.94 10.78
N GLN A 169 -12.64 -1.85 10.98
CA GLN A 169 -12.01 -1.74 12.29
C GLN A 169 -10.89 -0.69 12.26
N GLU A 170 -11.24 0.56 11.90
CA GLU A 170 -10.27 1.66 11.72
C GLU A 170 -9.76 2.27 13.04
N GLY A 171 -10.43 2.00 14.16
CA GLY A 171 -10.12 2.57 15.47
C GLY A 171 -10.95 3.80 15.83
N ASP A 172 -10.73 4.31 17.05
CA ASP A 172 -11.44 5.45 17.65
C ASP A 172 -12.95 5.27 17.92
N GLY A 173 -13.39 4.02 17.98
CA GLY A 173 -14.78 3.69 18.30
C GLY A 173 -15.76 4.05 17.17
N PHE A 174 -17.01 4.30 17.54
CA PHE A 174 -18.06 4.61 16.57
C PHE A 174 -17.79 5.99 15.89
N PRO A 175 -18.06 6.14 14.58
CA PRO A 175 -18.69 5.18 13.66
C PRO A 175 -17.73 4.29 12.86
N TYR A 176 -16.42 4.34 13.10
CA TYR A 176 -15.41 3.72 12.23
C TYR A 176 -14.86 2.38 12.76
N THR A 177 -15.29 1.97 13.96
CA THR A 177 -14.96 0.69 14.59
C THR A 177 -16.24 -0.08 14.87
N GLU A 178 -16.39 -1.23 14.20
CA GLU A 178 -17.55 -2.12 14.36
C GLU A 178 -17.47 -2.92 15.68
N LEU A 179 -16.31 -3.51 16.00
CA LEU A 179 -16.13 -4.37 17.18
C LEU A 179 -15.55 -3.55 18.34
N ARG A 180 -16.38 -3.18 19.34
CA ARG A 180 -15.98 -2.23 20.40
C ARG A 180 -15.99 -2.83 21.79
N ARG A 181 -17.14 -3.27 22.29
CA ARG A 181 -17.25 -3.66 23.72
C ARG A 181 -16.68 -5.06 23.92
N GLY A 182 -15.72 -5.18 24.84
CA GLY A 182 -14.93 -6.41 25.06
C GLY A 182 -13.65 -6.47 24.23
N PHE A 183 -13.51 -5.63 23.19
CA PHE A 183 -12.31 -5.49 22.38
C PHE A 183 -11.38 -4.41 22.95
N THR A 184 -10.13 -4.40 22.52
CA THR A 184 -9.20 -3.34 22.92
C THR A 184 -9.66 -2.00 22.32
N PRO A 185 -9.75 -0.91 23.10
CA PRO A 185 -10.10 0.41 22.57
C PRO A 185 -8.95 0.96 21.72
N LEU A 186 -9.05 0.84 20.40
CA LEU A 186 -8.00 1.20 19.45
C LEU A 186 -7.92 2.73 19.21
N PRO A 187 -6.71 3.30 19.04
CA PRO A 187 -6.54 4.67 18.56
C PRO A 187 -7.00 4.82 17.10
N ASN A 188 -7.30 6.03 16.64
CA ASN A 188 -7.38 6.29 15.19
C ASN A 188 -5.97 6.43 14.57
N ASN A 189 -5.94 6.41 13.25
CA ASN A 189 -4.70 6.52 12.47
C ASN A 189 -3.93 7.81 12.76
N MET A 190 -4.60 8.95 12.99
CA MET A 190 -3.90 10.22 13.24
C MET A 190 -3.19 10.20 14.60
N ALA A 191 -3.80 9.59 15.62
CA ALA A 191 -3.15 9.37 16.90
C ALA A 191 -1.91 8.49 16.76
N ILE A 192 -1.99 7.42 15.96
CA ILE A 192 -0.80 6.58 15.64
C ILE A 192 0.26 7.45 14.94
N GLY A 193 -0.15 8.27 13.97
CA GLY A 193 0.76 9.16 13.25
C GLY A 193 1.44 10.22 14.11
N ALA A 194 0.76 10.74 15.13
CA ALA A 194 1.32 11.73 16.05
C ALA A 194 2.45 11.17 16.93
N THR A 195 2.63 9.85 16.97
CA THR A 195 3.79 9.20 17.61
C THR A 195 5.06 9.25 16.76
N TRP A 196 4.93 9.39 15.44
CA TRP A 196 6.04 9.28 14.47
C TRP A 196 6.85 7.98 14.59
N ASP A 197 6.24 6.94 15.17
CA ASP A 197 6.89 5.68 15.51
C ASP A 197 6.25 4.51 14.77
N PRO A 198 6.94 3.88 13.81
CA PRO A 198 6.48 2.65 13.15
C PRO A 198 6.19 1.51 14.13
N ASP A 199 6.92 1.40 15.24
CA ASP A 199 6.70 0.33 16.22
C ASP A 199 5.33 0.48 16.90
N ALA A 200 4.89 1.73 17.14
CA ALA A 200 3.54 2.01 17.64
C ALA A 200 2.47 1.55 16.64
N ALA A 201 2.65 1.80 15.34
CA ALA A 201 1.73 1.34 14.30
C ALA A 201 1.68 -0.19 14.20
N GLU A 202 2.84 -0.85 14.29
CA GLU A 202 2.97 -2.32 14.29
C GLU A 202 2.29 -2.95 15.51
N ILE A 203 2.43 -2.35 16.69
CA ILE A 203 1.74 -2.80 17.92
C ILE A 203 0.22 -2.73 17.77
N VAL A 204 -0.32 -1.63 17.21
CA VAL A 204 -1.77 -1.52 16.98
C VAL A 204 -2.22 -2.56 15.96
N GLY A 205 -1.50 -2.70 14.85
CA GLY A 205 -1.76 -3.72 13.85
C GLY A 205 -1.78 -5.13 14.45
N TYR A 206 -0.81 -5.45 15.32
CA TYR A 206 -0.71 -6.73 16.03
C TYR A 206 -1.96 -7.01 16.86
N ILE A 207 -2.42 -6.04 17.65
CA ILE A 207 -3.64 -6.18 18.45
C ILE A 207 -4.84 -6.44 17.53
N VAL A 208 -4.98 -5.68 16.45
CA VAL A 208 -6.08 -5.85 15.49
C VAL A 208 -6.06 -7.23 14.84
N GLY A 209 -4.91 -7.66 14.32
CA GLY A 209 -4.76 -8.98 13.70
C GLY A 209 -5.09 -10.11 14.68
N GLN A 210 -4.59 -10.02 15.91
CA GLN A 210 -4.80 -11.03 16.95
C GLN A 210 -6.28 -11.12 17.36
N GLU A 211 -6.94 -9.99 17.62
CA GLU A 211 -8.33 -9.98 18.06
C GLU A 211 -9.31 -10.38 16.96
N LEU A 212 -9.09 -9.94 15.71
CA LEU A 212 -9.93 -10.31 14.58
C LEU A 212 -9.82 -11.80 14.25
N ALA A 213 -8.59 -12.35 14.25
CA ALA A 213 -8.36 -13.77 14.04
C ALA A 213 -9.02 -14.63 15.13
N ALA A 214 -8.99 -14.20 16.39
CA ALA A 214 -9.59 -14.91 17.53
C ALA A 214 -11.12 -15.08 17.37
N VAL A 215 -11.79 -14.12 16.73
CA VAL A 215 -13.25 -14.18 16.50
C VAL A 215 -13.63 -14.67 15.09
N GLY A 216 -12.67 -15.16 14.30
CA GLY A 216 -12.91 -15.74 12.98
C GLY A 216 -13.12 -14.73 11.84
N VAL A 217 -12.90 -13.44 12.08
CA VAL A 217 -12.81 -12.41 11.03
C VAL A 217 -11.48 -12.58 10.31
N ASN A 218 -11.48 -12.47 8.98
CA ASN A 218 -10.30 -12.78 8.16
C ASN A 218 -10.04 -11.78 7.02
N LEU A 219 -10.83 -10.71 6.93
CA LEU A 219 -10.63 -9.62 5.99
C LEU A 219 -10.83 -8.26 6.68
N LEU A 220 -9.75 -7.53 6.92
CA LEU A 220 -9.79 -6.18 7.48
C LEU A 220 -9.94 -5.16 6.35
N LEU A 221 -10.99 -4.36 6.37
CA LEU A 221 -11.17 -3.24 5.44
C LEU A 221 -10.33 -2.03 5.87
N GLY A 222 -9.01 -2.16 5.82
CA GLY A 222 -8.03 -1.13 6.18
C GLY A 222 -6.58 -1.65 6.12
N PRO A 223 -5.59 -0.82 6.47
CA PRO A 223 -5.72 0.55 6.99
C PRO A 223 -6.03 1.60 5.92
N SER A 224 -6.34 2.82 6.35
CA SER A 224 -6.43 3.98 5.45
C SER A 224 -5.02 4.54 5.18
N LEU A 225 -4.68 4.69 3.91
CA LEU A 225 -3.42 5.26 3.41
C LEU A 225 -3.63 6.60 2.72
N ASP A 226 -4.80 7.22 2.92
CA ASP A 226 -5.08 8.55 2.40
C ASP A 226 -4.19 9.59 3.08
N VAL A 227 -3.63 10.55 2.32
CA VAL A 227 -2.72 11.58 2.83
C VAL A 227 -3.44 12.90 3.03
N LEU A 228 -3.50 13.42 4.26
CA LEU A 228 -4.09 14.74 4.55
C LEU A 228 -3.05 15.86 4.42
N ASP A 229 -2.64 16.14 3.20
CA ASP A 229 -1.63 17.18 2.87
C ASP A 229 -2.12 18.58 3.29
N THR A 230 -3.38 18.91 2.98
CA THR A 230 -3.99 20.19 3.36
C THR A 230 -5.27 19.97 4.17
N PRO A 231 -5.25 20.24 5.48
CA PRO A 231 -6.43 20.23 6.34
C PRO A 231 -7.49 21.22 5.87
N ARG A 232 -8.76 20.79 5.88
CA ARG A 232 -9.90 21.58 5.42
C ARG A 232 -11.02 21.57 6.45
N PRO A 233 -10.82 22.22 7.61
CA PRO A 233 -11.79 22.20 8.70
C PRO A 233 -13.18 22.63 8.21
N ASN A 234 -14.21 21.96 8.71
CA ASN A 234 -15.62 22.23 8.44
C ASN A 234 -16.05 22.00 6.97
N GLN A 235 -15.22 21.35 6.15
CA GLN A 235 -15.60 20.90 4.81
C GLN A 235 -15.94 19.42 4.82
N PRO A 236 -16.99 18.96 4.10
CA PRO A 236 -17.35 17.55 4.06
C PRO A 236 -16.19 16.64 3.62
N GLY A 237 -15.39 17.05 2.64
CA GLY A 237 -14.26 16.26 2.13
C GLY A 237 -13.02 16.17 3.05
N ASP A 238 -13.09 16.68 4.28
CA ASP A 238 -11.99 16.53 5.24
C ASP A 238 -11.92 15.09 5.77
N LEU A 239 -10.71 14.52 5.79
CA LEU A 239 -10.47 13.16 6.28
C LEU A 239 -10.53 13.07 7.80
N GLY A 240 -10.32 14.19 8.50
CA GLY A 240 -10.21 14.22 9.94
C GLY A 240 -9.10 13.28 10.40
N THR A 241 -9.39 12.47 11.42
CA THR A 241 -8.42 11.56 12.05
C THR A 241 -8.25 10.20 11.36
N ARG A 242 -8.92 9.98 10.22
CA ARG A 242 -8.89 8.71 9.46
C ARG A 242 -7.65 8.54 8.57
N THR A 243 -6.63 9.36 8.77
CA THR A 243 -5.33 9.31 8.08
C THR A 243 -4.21 9.20 9.12
N PHE A 244 -3.09 8.58 8.76
CA PHE A 244 -1.88 8.67 9.60
C PHE A 244 -1.29 10.09 9.62
N GLY A 245 -1.50 10.90 8.58
CA GLY A 245 -0.96 12.26 8.55
C GLY A 245 -0.91 12.89 7.16
N GLY A 246 -0.16 13.98 7.05
CA GLY A 246 -0.04 14.77 5.82
C GLY A 246 1.21 14.50 4.99
N ASN A 247 2.16 13.71 5.49
CA ASN A 247 3.40 13.40 4.77
C ASN A 247 3.34 12.02 4.08
N PRO A 248 3.47 11.92 2.74
CA PRO A 248 3.33 10.65 2.01
C PRO A 248 4.30 9.55 2.45
N PHE A 249 5.55 9.89 2.77
CA PHE A 249 6.54 8.90 3.22
C PHE A 249 6.11 8.30 4.56
N TRP A 250 5.75 9.15 5.53
CA TRP A 250 5.35 8.68 6.86
C TRP A 250 4.04 7.91 6.85
N VAL A 251 3.06 8.32 6.02
CA VAL A 251 1.82 7.55 5.84
C VAL A 251 2.12 6.15 5.28
N GLY A 252 3.00 6.05 4.28
CA GLY A 252 3.43 4.75 3.74
C GLY A 252 4.17 3.89 4.75
N ARG A 253 5.11 4.49 5.50
CA ARG A 253 5.92 3.80 6.51
C ARG A 253 5.10 3.27 7.68
N LEU A 254 4.18 4.08 8.21
CA LEU A 254 3.26 3.67 9.27
C LEU A 254 2.25 2.63 8.75
N GLY A 255 1.79 2.77 7.50
CA GLY A 255 0.95 1.79 6.83
C GLY A 255 1.60 0.41 6.70
N GLN A 256 2.85 0.36 6.25
CA GLN A 256 3.66 -0.87 6.17
C GLN A 256 3.79 -1.56 7.54
N ALA A 257 4.13 -0.78 8.58
CA ALA A 257 4.28 -1.31 9.93
C ALA A 257 2.94 -1.82 10.50
N TYR A 258 1.85 -1.09 10.29
CA TYR A 258 0.51 -1.55 10.68
C TYR A 258 0.12 -2.87 9.99
N ILE A 259 0.34 -2.98 8.68
CA ILE A 259 0.05 -4.21 7.91
C ILE A 259 0.89 -5.39 8.43
N ARG A 260 2.20 -5.17 8.66
CA ARG A 260 3.06 -6.19 9.29
C ARG A 260 2.49 -6.65 10.61
N GLY A 261 2.11 -5.71 11.48
CA GLY A 261 1.45 -6.00 12.74
C GLY A 261 0.21 -6.89 12.57
N VAL A 262 -0.70 -6.54 11.65
CA VAL A 262 -1.91 -7.35 11.39
C VAL A 262 -1.55 -8.78 10.97
N HIS A 263 -0.56 -8.94 10.11
CA HIS A 263 -0.11 -10.27 9.67
C HIS A 263 0.54 -11.07 10.79
N GLU A 264 1.40 -10.45 11.60
CA GLU A 264 2.04 -11.10 12.74
C GLU A 264 1.04 -11.48 13.83
N GLY A 265 0.19 -10.55 14.24
CA GLY A 265 -0.82 -10.77 15.28
C GLY A 265 -1.84 -11.84 14.91
N SER A 266 -2.19 -11.93 13.62
CA SER A 266 -3.10 -12.95 13.09
C SER A 266 -2.40 -14.24 12.65
N ALA A 267 -1.07 -14.31 12.65
CA ALA A 267 -0.30 -15.37 12.00
C ALA A 267 -0.71 -15.61 10.52
N GLY A 268 -0.92 -14.52 9.78
CA GLY A 268 -1.32 -14.52 8.35
C GLY A 268 -2.78 -14.92 8.12
N ARG A 269 -3.64 -14.85 9.16
CA ARG A 269 -5.06 -15.25 9.09
C ARG A 269 -6.02 -14.12 8.76
N VAL A 270 -5.55 -12.88 8.80
CA VAL A 270 -6.33 -11.69 8.47
C VAL A 270 -5.66 -11.00 7.30
N ALA A 271 -6.34 -10.93 6.16
CA ALA A 271 -5.91 -10.15 5.02
C ALA A 271 -6.24 -8.67 5.23
N THR A 272 -5.40 -7.80 4.70
CA THR A 272 -5.58 -6.35 4.72
C THR A 272 -6.11 -5.84 3.38
N VAL A 273 -6.97 -4.81 3.44
CA VAL A 273 -7.47 -4.11 2.26
C VAL A 273 -7.16 -2.62 2.43
N ALA A 274 -5.98 -2.20 1.99
CA ALA A 274 -5.57 -0.80 2.13
C ALA A 274 -6.47 0.13 1.29
N LYS A 275 -6.88 1.26 1.86
CA LYS A 275 -7.91 2.13 1.30
C LYS A 275 -7.60 3.62 1.44
N HIS A 276 -8.16 4.52 0.64
CA HIS A 276 -9.05 4.25 -0.49
C HIS A 276 -8.31 4.56 -1.80
N PHE A 277 -7.81 3.53 -2.47
CA PHE A 277 -6.98 3.65 -3.67
C PHE A 277 -7.69 4.40 -4.80
N PRO A 278 -7.03 5.34 -5.51
CA PRO A 278 -5.63 5.75 -5.41
C PRO A 278 -5.34 6.90 -4.43
N GLY A 279 -6.26 7.24 -3.52
CA GLY A 279 -6.08 8.22 -2.44
C GLY A 279 -7.14 9.32 -2.41
N GLN A 280 -7.83 9.50 -1.28
CA GLN A 280 -8.90 10.49 -1.07
C GLN A 280 -8.44 11.81 -0.41
N GLY A 281 -7.14 11.96 -0.12
CA GLY A 281 -6.56 13.13 0.57
C GLY A 281 -7.00 14.51 0.08
N ALA A 282 -7.12 14.65 -1.24
CA ALA A 282 -7.50 15.90 -1.91
C ALA A 282 -8.98 15.96 -2.32
N SER A 283 -9.83 15.06 -1.80
CA SER A 283 -11.27 14.96 -2.13
C SER A 283 -12.06 16.16 -1.61
N ASP A 284 -12.87 16.84 -2.41
CA ASP A 284 -13.67 18.00 -1.99
C ASP A 284 -15.02 17.66 -1.32
N ARG A 285 -15.46 16.41 -1.42
CA ARG A 285 -16.74 15.90 -0.88
C ARG A 285 -16.59 14.49 -0.32
N ARG A 286 -17.58 13.99 0.42
CA ARG A 286 -17.63 12.59 0.87
C ARG A 286 -18.40 11.68 -0.09
N PRO A 287 -18.07 10.38 -0.20
CA PRO A 287 -18.83 9.42 -1.01
C PRO A 287 -20.32 9.28 -0.62
N GLU A 288 -20.67 9.60 0.63
CA GLU A 288 -22.05 9.59 1.13
C GLU A 288 -22.87 10.80 0.63
N GLU A 289 -22.21 11.81 0.06
CA GLU A 289 -22.84 13.00 -0.49
C GLU A 289 -22.80 12.99 -2.02
N GLU A 290 -21.62 12.99 -2.62
CA GLU A 290 -21.47 13.11 -4.07
C GLU A 290 -20.09 12.61 -4.50
N ILE A 291 -19.93 12.30 -5.79
CA ILE A 291 -18.62 11.95 -6.34
C ILE A 291 -17.70 13.16 -6.25
N ALA A 292 -16.64 13.02 -5.45
CA ALA A 292 -15.61 14.03 -5.34
C ALA A 292 -14.66 14.05 -6.56
N THR A 293 -13.96 15.18 -6.72
CA THR A 293 -12.98 15.35 -7.80
C THR A 293 -11.61 15.78 -7.29
N VAL A 294 -10.60 14.97 -7.52
CA VAL A 294 -9.19 15.30 -7.29
C VAL A 294 -8.61 15.97 -8.55
N GLN A 295 -8.08 17.19 -8.37
CA GLN A 295 -7.59 18.05 -9.45
C GLN A 295 -6.06 18.05 -9.56
N LYS A 296 -5.41 16.91 -9.30
CA LYS A 296 -3.94 16.75 -9.40
C LYS A 296 -3.54 16.00 -10.69
N PRO A 297 -2.43 16.38 -11.35
CA PRO A 297 -1.85 15.59 -12.45
C PRO A 297 -1.24 14.29 -11.93
N LEU A 298 -1.10 13.28 -12.81
CA LEU A 298 -0.61 11.95 -12.42
C LEU A 298 0.77 11.99 -11.76
N GLU A 299 1.67 12.86 -12.22
CA GLU A 299 3.01 12.99 -11.63
C GLU A 299 2.96 13.43 -10.16
N VAL A 300 2.02 14.31 -9.81
CA VAL A 300 1.81 14.75 -8.43
C VAL A 300 1.10 13.66 -7.63
N LEU A 301 0.12 12.97 -8.22
CA LEU A 301 -0.53 11.81 -7.58
C LEU A 301 0.50 10.72 -7.22
N ARG A 302 1.47 10.44 -8.10
CA ARG A 302 2.56 9.49 -7.85
C ARG A 302 3.43 9.88 -6.65
N GLN A 303 3.64 11.17 -6.41
CA GLN A 303 4.49 11.68 -5.34
C GLN A 303 3.75 11.82 -4.00
N VAL A 304 2.42 11.95 -4.03
CA VAL A 304 1.61 12.23 -2.83
C VAL A 304 0.63 11.10 -2.54
N GLU A 305 -0.47 11.01 -3.29
CA GLU A 305 -1.55 10.06 -2.99
C GLU A 305 -1.18 8.58 -3.19
N LEU A 306 -0.44 8.27 -4.25
CA LEU A 306 -0.05 6.89 -4.59
C LEU A 306 1.19 6.40 -3.83
N ALA A 307 2.01 7.30 -3.31
CA ALA A 307 3.27 6.93 -2.66
C ALA A 307 3.08 5.97 -1.46
N PRO A 308 2.11 6.19 -0.55
CA PRO A 308 1.80 5.21 0.50
C PRO A 308 1.35 3.86 -0.03
N PHE A 309 0.53 3.82 -1.09
CA PHE A 309 0.08 2.57 -1.69
C PHE A 309 1.25 1.83 -2.35
N ALA A 310 2.15 2.55 -3.01
CA ALA A 310 3.36 1.97 -3.58
C ALA A 310 4.25 1.33 -2.50
N ALA A 311 4.36 1.97 -1.34
CA ALA A 311 5.10 1.42 -0.20
C ALA A 311 4.50 0.10 0.30
N VAL A 312 3.18 -0.06 0.34
CA VAL A 312 2.55 -1.32 0.77
C VAL A 312 2.30 -2.32 -0.36
N ALA A 313 2.59 -1.95 -1.61
CA ALA A 313 2.60 -2.84 -2.78
C ALA A 313 3.98 -3.47 -3.01
N HIS A 314 5.04 -2.79 -2.56
CA HIS A 314 6.43 -3.17 -2.78
C HIS A 314 7.24 -3.16 -1.49
N GLY A 315 7.91 -4.27 -1.20
CA GLY A 315 8.87 -4.33 -0.10
C GLY A 315 9.73 -5.57 -0.19
N ASP A 316 10.97 -5.46 0.30
CA ASP A 316 11.81 -6.62 0.59
C ASP A 316 11.22 -7.47 1.73
N ASP A 317 10.34 -6.87 2.54
CA ASP A 317 9.57 -7.51 3.60
C ASP A 317 8.16 -7.86 3.14
N ALA A 318 7.95 -9.15 2.83
CA ALA A 318 6.65 -9.66 2.41
C ALA A 318 5.55 -9.50 3.48
N ALA A 319 5.91 -9.39 4.76
CA ALA A 319 4.92 -9.21 5.83
C ALA A 319 4.30 -7.81 5.83
N ALA A 320 4.94 -6.81 5.22
CA ALA A 320 4.44 -5.44 5.12
C ALA A 320 3.64 -5.15 3.84
N VAL A 321 3.46 -6.15 2.97
CA VAL A 321 2.73 -6.02 1.70
C VAL A 321 1.25 -6.34 1.91
N THR A 322 0.35 -5.47 1.47
CA THR A 322 -1.10 -5.72 1.58
C THR A 322 -1.61 -6.68 0.50
N GLU A 323 -2.62 -7.48 0.81
CA GLU A 323 -3.24 -8.41 -0.15
C GLU A 323 -4.13 -7.70 -1.17
N ALA A 324 -4.72 -6.56 -0.78
CA ALA A 324 -5.75 -5.91 -1.57
C ALA A 324 -5.79 -4.38 -1.45
N PHE A 325 -6.27 -3.74 -2.52
CA PHE A 325 -6.61 -2.32 -2.53
C PHE A 325 -8.10 -2.11 -2.74
N MET A 326 -8.69 -1.24 -1.91
CA MET A 326 -10.08 -0.80 -2.08
C MET A 326 -10.14 0.39 -3.04
N SER A 327 -10.83 0.24 -4.17
CA SER A 327 -10.98 1.31 -5.17
C SER A 327 -12.04 2.33 -4.77
N SER A 328 -11.65 3.60 -4.73
CA SER A 328 -12.49 4.73 -4.31
C SER A 328 -13.50 5.17 -5.38
N HIS A 329 -14.57 5.83 -4.94
CA HIS A 329 -15.57 6.44 -5.83
C HIS A 329 -15.24 7.91 -6.16
N VAL A 330 -13.99 8.18 -6.56
CA VAL A 330 -13.47 9.54 -6.82
C VAL A 330 -13.08 9.75 -8.28
N ARG A 331 -13.30 10.96 -8.80
CA ARG A 331 -12.84 11.38 -10.14
C ARG A 331 -11.46 11.99 -10.08
N TYR A 332 -10.67 11.77 -11.12
CA TYR A 332 -9.31 12.32 -11.22
C TYR A 332 -9.12 12.99 -12.56
N ARG A 333 -8.73 14.27 -12.55
CA ARG A 333 -8.46 15.02 -13.80
C ARG A 333 -7.10 14.69 -14.40
N GLY A 334 -6.16 14.18 -13.61
CA GLY A 334 -4.77 13.94 -14.02
C GLY A 334 -4.55 12.87 -15.09
N PHE A 335 -5.60 12.17 -15.54
CA PHE A 335 -5.51 11.05 -16.49
C PHE A 335 -6.00 11.38 -17.91
N GLN A 336 -6.25 12.66 -18.23
CA GLN A 336 -6.83 13.05 -19.52
C GLN A 336 -6.01 14.17 -20.19
N ASP A 337 -5.84 14.07 -21.51
CA ASP A 337 -5.09 15.04 -22.33
C ASP A 337 -5.72 16.45 -22.38
N THR A 338 -6.98 16.59 -21.93
CA THR A 338 -7.67 17.88 -21.86
C THR A 338 -8.26 18.12 -20.47
N THR A 339 -8.00 19.29 -19.90
CA THR A 339 -8.42 19.70 -18.54
C THR A 339 -9.94 19.88 -18.36
N ARG A 340 -10.74 19.62 -19.39
CA ARG A 340 -12.20 19.87 -19.41
C ARG A 340 -13.07 18.62 -19.33
N GLN A 341 -12.50 17.42 -19.46
CA GLN A 341 -13.24 16.18 -19.29
C GLN A 341 -13.03 15.65 -17.87
N LEU A 342 -14.06 15.01 -17.31
CA LEU A 342 -13.97 14.30 -16.04
C LEU A 342 -13.96 12.81 -16.35
N THR A 343 -13.12 12.03 -15.67
CA THR A 343 -13.25 10.57 -15.71
C THR A 343 -14.59 10.17 -15.06
N PRO A 344 -15.11 8.96 -15.33
CA PRO A 344 -15.95 8.27 -14.36
C PRO A 344 -15.23 8.16 -13.00
N PRO A 345 -15.96 7.86 -11.90
CA PRO A 345 -15.32 7.46 -10.65
C PRO A 345 -14.30 6.35 -10.91
N ILE A 346 -13.12 6.42 -10.29
CA ILE A 346 -11.99 5.56 -10.64
C ILE A 346 -12.30 4.06 -10.47
N SER A 347 -13.13 3.71 -9.49
CA SER A 347 -13.65 2.34 -9.30
C SER A 347 -14.48 1.80 -10.47
N LEU A 348 -14.95 2.67 -11.37
CA LEU A 348 -15.76 2.37 -12.55
C LEU A 348 -15.04 2.76 -13.85
N ALA A 349 -13.76 3.15 -13.78
CA ALA A 349 -13.05 3.77 -14.89
C ALA A 349 -11.86 2.92 -15.36
N PRO A 350 -11.61 2.84 -16.69
CA PRO A 350 -10.48 2.06 -17.21
C PRO A 350 -9.11 2.64 -16.80
N GLN A 351 -9.07 3.92 -16.39
CA GLN A 351 -7.87 4.60 -15.88
C GLN A 351 -7.29 3.89 -14.66
N LEU A 352 -8.08 3.15 -13.88
CA LEU A 352 -7.56 2.36 -12.77
C LEU A 352 -6.50 1.33 -13.23
N GLN A 353 -6.69 0.74 -14.41
CA GLN A 353 -5.71 -0.19 -15.00
C GLN A 353 -4.44 0.53 -15.46
N THR A 354 -4.52 1.82 -15.82
CA THR A 354 -3.34 2.63 -16.14
C THR A 354 -2.48 2.85 -14.90
N ILE A 355 -3.11 3.07 -13.73
CA ILE A 355 -2.40 3.18 -12.45
C ILE A 355 -1.75 1.83 -12.10
N LEU A 356 -2.50 0.72 -12.22
CA LEU A 356 -1.96 -0.61 -11.93
C LEU A 356 -0.83 -1.07 -12.87
N ALA A 357 -0.72 -0.46 -14.05
CA ALA A 357 0.35 -0.73 -14.99
C ALA A 357 1.66 0.02 -14.67
N LEU A 358 1.64 0.94 -13.71
CA LEU A 358 2.84 1.60 -13.21
C LEU A 358 3.77 0.57 -12.53
N ASP A 359 5.08 0.79 -12.61
CA ASP A 359 6.09 -0.12 -12.02
C ASP A 359 5.84 -0.33 -10.51
N GLU A 360 5.34 0.71 -9.83
CA GLU A 360 4.93 0.74 -8.43
C GLU A 360 3.73 -0.15 -8.07
N PHE A 361 3.04 -0.77 -9.02
CA PHE A 361 1.90 -1.66 -8.73
C PHE A 361 1.88 -2.93 -9.57
N LYS A 362 2.58 -2.91 -10.71
CA LYS A 362 2.56 -4.01 -11.68
C LYS A 362 3.02 -5.33 -11.07
N ALA A 363 4.15 -5.35 -10.35
CA ALA A 363 4.65 -6.59 -9.76
C ALA A 363 3.68 -7.14 -8.69
N TRP A 364 3.14 -6.28 -7.84
CA TRP A 364 2.10 -6.64 -6.86
C TRP A 364 0.86 -7.24 -7.53
N ARG A 365 0.38 -6.61 -8.61
CA ARG A 365 -0.79 -7.07 -9.36
C ARG A 365 -0.55 -8.40 -10.06
N GLU A 366 0.65 -8.61 -10.60
CA GLU A 366 1.10 -9.87 -11.23
C GLU A 366 1.29 -10.99 -10.20
N ALA A 367 1.77 -10.67 -9.00
CA ALA A 367 1.90 -11.59 -7.87
C ALA A 367 0.54 -12.06 -7.33
N GLY A 368 -0.55 -11.35 -7.63
CA GLY A 368 -1.91 -11.74 -7.27
C GLY A 368 -2.65 -10.74 -6.41
N GLY A 369 -2.11 -9.54 -6.18
CA GLY A 369 -2.78 -8.46 -5.45
C GLY A 369 -4.20 -8.20 -5.98
N ILE A 370 -5.15 -7.98 -5.10
CA ILE A 370 -6.59 -7.97 -5.39
C ILE A 370 -7.15 -6.54 -5.41
N LEU A 371 -8.04 -6.24 -6.35
CA LEU A 371 -8.85 -5.03 -6.28
C LEU A 371 -10.23 -5.35 -5.68
N VAL A 372 -10.62 -4.58 -4.67
CA VAL A 372 -11.94 -4.64 -4.03
C VAL A 372 -12.66 -3.34 -4.33
N SER A 373 -13.93 -3.40 -4.75
CA SER A 373 -14.71 -2.17 -4.85
C SER A 373 -15.04 -1.62 -3.46
N ASP A 374 -15.08 -0.30 -3.30
CA ASP A 374 -15.86 0.30 -2.22
C ASP A 374 -17.37 0.01 -2.43
N GLY A 375 -18.21 0.38 -1.46
CA GLY A 375 -19.63 0.05 -1.43
C GLY A 375 -20.39 0.51 -2.68
N LEU A 376 -20.82 -0.42 -3.53
CA LEU A 376 -21.42 -0.09 -4.83
C LEU A 376 -22.81 0.56 -4.76
N GLY A 377 -23.40 0.61 -3.58
CA GLY A 377 -24.69 1.23 -3.33
C GLY A 377 -24.61 2.60 -2.65
N VAL A 378 -23.42 3.19 -2.43
CA VAL A 378 -23.35 4.49 -1.74
C VAL A 378 -24.05 5.62 -2.53
N PRO A 379 -24.55 6.67 -1.86
CA PRO A 379 -25.28 7.76 -2.50
C PRO A 379 -24.57 8.42 -3.70
N SER A 380 -23.24 8.56 -3.67
CA SER A 380 -22.46 9.09 -4.81
C SER A 380 -22.62 8.25 -6.08
N ILE A 381 -22.65 6.92 -5.96
CA ILE A 381 -22.86 6.00 -7.08
C ILE A 381 -24.32 6.05 -7.56
N ARG A 382 -25.29 6.11 -6.65
CA ARG A 382 -26.72 6.26 -7.02
C ARG A 382 -26.92 7.51 -7.88
N ARG A 383 -26.41 8.66 -7.43
CA ARG A 383 -26.48 9.95 -8.13
C ARG A 383 -25.71 9.95 -9.45
N TYR A 384 -24.64 9.18 -9.57
CA TYR A 384 -23.86 9.05 -10.81
C TYR A 384 -24.68 8.46 -11.95
N TYR A 385 -25.34 7.33 -11.68
CA TYR A 385 -26.13 6.62 -12.69
C TYR A 385 -27.50 7.26 -12.92
N ASP A 386 -28.12 7.78 -11.86
CA ASP A 386 -29.37 8.52 -11.96
C ASP A 386 -29.37 9.74 -11.02
N PRO A 387 -29.05 10.94 -11.53
CA PRO A 387 -29.09 12.18 -10.75
C PRO A 387 -30.47 12.54 -10.19
N THR A 388 -31.54 11.97 -10.77
CA THR A 388 -32.92 12.17 -10.30
C THR A 388 -33.32 11.23 -9.16
N LEU A 389 -32.44 10.27 -8.81
CA LEU A 389 -32.65 9.27 -7.77
C LEU A 389 -34.00 8.56 -7.91
N GLN A 390 -34.36 8.15 -9.13
CA GLN A 390 -35.57 7.40 -9.43
C GLN A 390 -35.28 5.91 -9.71
N LYS A 391 -34.06 5.59 -10.15
CA LYS A 391 -33.64 4.23 -10.50
C LYS A 391 -32.23 3.96 -9.99
N PHE A 392 -32.01 2.72 -9.54
CA PHE A 392 -30.68 2.19 -9.27
C PHE A 392 -30.41 1.03 -10.23
N PRO A 393 -29.58 1.20 -11.28
CA PRO A 393 -29.30 0.15 -12.25
C PRO A 393 -28.23 -0.82 -11.72
N HIS A 394 -28.59 -1.58 -10.68
CA HIS A 394 -27.71 -2.48 -9.92
C HIS A 394 -26.85 -3.41 -10.79
N ARG A 395 -27.42 -4.02 -11.83
CA ARG A 395 -26.69 -4.87 -12.79
C ARG A 395 -25.58 -4.13 -13.52
N GLN A 396 -25.87 -2.91 -13.98
CA GLN A 396 -24.91 -2.08 -14.72
C GLN A 396 -23.80 -1.60 -13.78
N VAL A 397 -24.17 -1.16 -12.57
CA VAL A 397 -23.23 -0.70 -11.55
C VAL A 397 -22.18 -1.77 -11.24
N ALA A 398 -22.63 -3.00 -10.94
CA ALA A 398 -21.73 -4.11 -10.67
C ALA A 398 -20.89 -4.50 -11.89
N LEU A 399 -21.49 -4.50 -13.09
CA LEU A 399 -20.78 -4.82 -14.33
C LEU A 399 -19.66 -3.82 -14.62
N ASP A 400 -19.92 -2.52 -14.49
CA ASP A 400 -18.92 -1.48 -14.74
C ASP A 400 -17.81 -1.52 -13.70
N ALA A 401 -18.11 -1.79 -12.43
CA ALA A 401 -17.10 -1.99 -11.39
C ALA A 401 -16.17 -3.18 -11.70
N PHE A 402 -16.74 -4.27 -12.22
CA PHE A 402 -16.01 -5.51 -12.50
C PHE A 402 -15.19 -5.46 -13.80
N ILE A 403 -15.81 -4.99 -14.89
CA ILE A 403 -15.22 -4.99 -16.23
C ILE A 403 -14.39 -3.73 -16.44
N THR A 404 -15.00 -2.55 -16.27
CA THR A 404 -14.37 -1.28 -16.59
C THR A 404 -13.40 -0.85 -15.49
N GLY A 405 -13.81 -0.96 -14.22
CA GLY A 405 -12.93 -0.74 -13.07
C GLY A 405 -11.87 -1.83 -12.90
N GLY A 406 -12.19 -3.07 -13.29
CA GLY A 406 -11.28 -4.21 -13.13
C GLY A 406 -11.15 -4.69 -11.68
N ASN A 407 -12.16 -4.40 -10.83
CA ASN A 407 -12.26 -4.98 -9.49
C ASN A 407 -12.45 -6.50 -9.56
N ASP A 408 -11.83 -7.25 -8.65
CA ASP A 408 -11.99 -8.70 -8.56
C ASP A 408 -13.04 -9.10 -7.51
N LEU A 409 -13.11 -8.37 -6.40
CA LEU A 409 -14.15 -8.51 -5.38
C LEU A 409 -15.07 -7.28 -5.40
N LEU A 410 -16.38 -7.52 -5.34
CA LEU A 410 -17.42 -6.50 -5.37
C LEU A 410 -18.14 -6.45 -4.02
N LEU A 411 -18.08 -5.30 -3.36
CA LEU A 411 -18.78 -5.04 -2.11
C LEU A 411 -20.20 -4.51 -2.40
N LEU A 412 -21.22 -5.35 -2.19
CA LEU A 412 -22.61 -5.02 -2.50
C LEU A 412 -23.35 -4.40 -1.30
N THR A 413 -22.76 -3.40 -0.66
CA THR A 413 -23.38 -2.68 0.46
C THR A 413 -24.29 -1.56 -0.01
N ASP A 414 -25.35 -1.30 0.78
CA ASP A 414 -26.35 -0.25 0.54
C ASP A 414 -26.95 -0.33 -0.89
N PHE A 415 -27.09 -1.56 -1.42
CA PHE A 415 -27.21 -1.87 -2.85
C PHE A 415 -28.65 -1.72 -3.41
N ALA A 416 -29.28 -0.62 -3.07
CA ALA A 416 -30.58 -0.19 -3.58
C ALA A 416 -30.67 1.34 -3.57
N LEU A 417 -31.78 1.90 -4.05
CA LEU A 417 -32.01 3.34 -4.04
C LEU A 417 -32.26 3.89 -2.62
N THR A 418 -32.94 3.09 -1.81
CA THR A 418 -33.31 3.37 -0.42
C THR A 418 -32.71 2.31 0.50
N ASP A 419 -32.78 2.52 1.81
CA ASP A 419 -32.25 1.58 2.81
C ASP A 419 -33.21 0.39 3.10
N ASP A 420 -34.08 0.08 2.13
CA ASP A 420 -34.98 -1.07 2.16
C ASP A 420 -34.24 -2.37 1.88
N TRP A 421 -34.30 -3.31 2.82
CA TRP A 421 -33.54 -4.56 2.74
C TRP A 421 -34.09 -5.53 1.70
N GLU A 422 -35.41 -5.63 1.55
CA GLU A 422 -36.02 -6.56 0.58
C GLU A 422 -35.55 -6.23 -0.84
N THR A 423 -35.53 -4.93 -1.19
CA THR A 423 -35.02 -4.45 -2.47
C THR A 423 -33.51 -4.68 -2.62
N GLN A 424 -32.71 -4.42 -1.56
CA GLN A 424 -31.26 -4.69 -1.61
C GLN A 424 -30.97 -6.17 -1.86
N LEU A 425 -31.64 -7.06 -1.13
CA LEU A 425 -31.49 -8.50 -1.28
C LEU A 425 -31.91 -8.96 -2.69
N ALA A 426 -33.02 -8.45 -3.21
CA ALA A 426 -33.46 -8.73 -4.57
C ALA A 426 -32.41 -8.29 -5.61
N ASN A 427 -31.85 -7.09 -5.47
CA ASN A 427 -30.81 -6.56 -6.36
C ASN A 427 -29.52 -7.38 -6.30
N ILE A 428 -29.11 -7.84 -5.11
CA ILE A 428 -27.95 -8.72 -4.93
C ILE A 428 -28.16 -10.03 -5.69
N LYS A 429 -29.27 -10.73 -5.41
CA LYS A 429 -29.60 -12.00 -6.06
C LYS A 429 -29.67 -11.87 -7.58
N ASP A 430 -30.34 -10.82 -8.06
CA ASP A 430 -30.52 -10.54 -9.48
C ASP A 430 -29.19 -10.22 -10.18
N THR A 431 -28.28 -9.51 -9.52
CA THR A 431 -26.93 -9.22 -10.04
C THR A 431 -26.10 -10.49 -10.18
N ILE A 432 -26.13 -11.37 -9.17
CA ILE A 432 -25.39 -12.64 -9.21
C ILE A 432 -25.89 -13.52 -10.36
N LEU A 433 -27.22 -13.66 -10.52
CA LEU A 433 -27.80 -14.45 -11.62
C LEU A 433 -27.45 -13.87 -12.99
N PHE A 434 -27.47 -12.54 -13.12
CA PHE A 434 -27.05 -11.85 -14.32
C PHE A 434 -25.57 -12.13 -14.67
N PHE A 435 -24.67 -12.15 -13.69
CA PHE A 435 -23.27 -12.53 -13.91
C PHE A 435 -23.13 -14.01 -14.30
N GLN A 436 -23.93 -14.91 -13.70
CA GLN A 436 -23.94 -16.33 -14.08
C GLN A 436 -24.41 -16.53 -15.53
N GLU A 437 -25.46 -15.83 -15.94
CA GLU A 437 -25.93 -15.85 -17.34
C GLU A 437 -24.83 -15.36 -18.28
N ARG A 438 -24.23 -14.20 -17.99
CA ARG A 438 -23.11 -13.62 -18.75
C ARG A 438 -21.93 -14.60 -18.88
N TYR A 439 -21.55 -15.25 -17.80
CA TYR A 439 -20.45 -16.24 -17.78
C TYR A 439 -20.66 -17.39 -18.78
N THR A 440 -21.91 -17.82 -18.96
CA THR A 440 -22.22 -18.93 -19.89
C THR A 440 -22.20 -18.50 -21.36
N VAL A 441 -22.53 -17.24 -21.66
CA VAL A 441 -22.74 -16.78 -23.05
C VAL A 441 -21.57 -15.95 -23.61
N ASP A 442 -20.76 -15.34 -22.75
CA ASP A 442 -19.68 -14.42 -23.13
C ASP A 442 -18.30 -14.98 -22.69
N GLU A 443 -17.48 -15.37 -23.66
CA GLU A 443 -16.15 -15.96 -23.43
C GLU A 443 -15.16 -14.97 -22.80
N VAL A 444 -15.19 -13.70 -23.19
CA VAL A 444 -14.29 -12.67 -22.65
C VAL A 444 -14.65 -12.37 -21.19
N PHE A 445 -15.96 -12.28 -20.91
CA PHE A 445 -16.44 -12.16 -19.53
C PHE A 445 -16.00 -13.36 -18.68
N ARG A 446 -16.09 -14.57 -19.23
CA ARG A 446 -15.66 -15.81 -18.57
C ARG A 446 -14.19 -15.79 -18.17
N GLU A 447 -13.31 -15.44 -19.11
CA GLU A 447 -11.87 -15.33 -18.85
C GLU A 447 -11.55 -14.28 -17.75
N ARG A 448 -12.28 -13.16 -17.76
CA ARG A 448 -12.14 -12.11 -16.73
C ARG A 448 -12.56 -12.61 -15.35
N VAL A 449 -13.66 -13.38 -15.27
CA VAL A 449 -14.12 -14.05 -14.03
C VAL A 449 -13.10 -15.06 -13.54
N ASP A 450 -12.61 -15.96 -14.40
CA ASP A 450 -11.65 -16.99 -14.01
C ASP A 450 -10.32 -16.37 -13.54
N THR A 451 -9.92 -15.24 -14.12
CA THR A 451 -8.75 -14.47 -13.69
C THR A 451 -8.94 -13.82 -12.30
N ALA A 452 -10.11 -13.22 -12.03
CA ALA A 452 -10.43 -12.70 -10.69
C ALA A 452 -10.47 -13.83 -9.66
N LEU A 453 -11.16 -14.92 -10.00
CA LEU A 453 -11.32 -16.09 -9.16
C LEU A 453 -9.98 -16.69 -8.76
N LEU A 454 -9.03 -16.80 -9.69
CA LEU A 454 -7.70 -17.31 -9.37
C LEU A 454 -7.01 -16.47 -8.27
N ARG A 455 -7.09 -15.13 -8.34
CA ARG A 455 -6.54 -14.26 -7.28
C ARG A 455 -7.24 -14.48 -5.93
N ILE A 456 -8.57 -14.56 -5.95
CA ILE A 456 -9.38 -14.82 -4.75
C ILE A 456 -9.03 -16.18 -4.13
N LEU A 457 -8.83 -17.22 -4.95
CA LEU A 457 -8.43 -18.54 -4.45
C LEU A 457 -7.00 -18.56 -3.92
N ARG A 458 -6.07 -17.79 -4.52
CA ARG A 458 -4.73 -17.60 -3.93
C ARG A 458 -4.82 -16.95 -2.56
N LEU A 459 -5.63 -15.90 -2.40
CA LEU A 459 -5.87 -15.27 -1.10
C LEU A 459 -6.44 -16.28 -0.10
N LYS A 460 -7.48 -17.02 -0.46
CA LYS A 460 -8.06 -18.03 0.43
C LYS A 460 -7.06 -19.13 0.79
N ARG A 461 -6.18 -19.53 -0.14
CA ARG A 461 -5.11 -20.50 0.13
C ARG A 461 -4.03 -19.95 1.06
N HIS A 462 -3.72 -18.66 0.94
CA HIS A 462 -2.80 -17.97 1.85
C HIS A 462 -3.36 -17.97 3.28
N LEU A 463 -4.63 -17.57 3.45
CA LEU A 463 -5.30 -17.56 4.75
C LEU A 463 -5.54 -18.98 5.31
N TYR A 464 -5.81 -19.94 4.43
CA TYR A 464 -6.13 -21.33 4.77
C TYR A 464 -5.27 -22.29 3.93
N PRO A 465 -4.10 -22.73 4.43
CA PRO A 465 -3.21 -23.63 3.70
C PRO A 465 -3.92 -24.89 3.19
N THR A 466 -4.88 -25.40 3.97
CA THR A 466 -5.89 -26.36 3.49
C THR A 466 -7.28 -25.75 3.59
N LEU A 467 -7.99 -25.69 2.46
CA LEU A 467 -9.34 -25.14 2.32
C LEU A 467 -10.40 -26.07 2.92
N SER A 468 -10.35 -26.29 4.23
CA SER A 468 -11.27 -27.16 4.98
C SER A 468 -12.05 -26.39 6.04
N LEU A 469 -13.19 -26.94 6.46
CA LEU A 469 -13.97 -26.36 7.55
C LEU A 469 -13.19 -26.33 8.86
N GLU A 470 -12.45 -27.39 9.17
CA GLU A 470 -11.66 -27.49 10.41
C GLU A 470 -10.68 -26.32 10.55
N ASN A 471 -10.00 -25.93 9.47
CA ASN A 471 -9.11 -24.78 9.47
C ASN A 471 -9.85 -23.44 9.42
N ALA A 472 -11.13 -23.43 9.07
CA ALA A 472 -11.96 -22.23 9.01
C ALA A 472 -12.61 -21.87 10.35
N LEU A 473 -12.74 -22.85 11.25
CA LEU A 473 -13.33 -22.65 12.57
C LEU A 473 -12.29 -22.14 13.58
N VAL A 474 -12.75 -21.34 14.54
CA VAL A 474 -11.93 -20.81 15.64
C VAL A 474 -12.44 -21.32 16.99
N SER A 475 -11.55 -21.47 17.98
CA SER A 475 -11.89 -21.97 19.32
C SER A 475 -12.19 -20.83 20.30
N PRO A 476 -13.15 -20.97 21.22
CA PRO A 476 -13.39 -20.01 22.31
C PRO A 476 -12.17 -19.76 23.20
N ASP A 477 -11.23 -20.72 23.30
CA ASP A 477 -9.97 -20.53 24.04
C ASP A 477 -9.15 -19.35 23.50
N GLY A 478 -9.32 -19.03 22.21
CA GLY A 478 -8.69 -17.89 21.57
C GLY A 478 -9.20 -16.54 22.08
N LEU A 479 -10.38 -16.47 22.70
CA LEU A 479 -10.96 -15.21 23.17
C LEU A 479 -10.20 -14.59 24.35
N VAL A 480 -9.34 -15.35 25.03
CA VAL A 480 -8.54 -14.87 26.17
C VAL A 480 -7.63 -13.69 25.83
N VAL A 481 -7.25 -13.55 24.56
CA VAL A 481 -6.39 -12.46 24.08
C VAL A 481 -7.15 -11.17 23.75
N VAL A 482 -8.48 -11.25 23.61
CA VAL A 482 -9.31 -10.12 23.21
C VAL A 482 -9.46 -9.15 24.39
N GLY A 483 -9.29 -7.85 24.12
CA GLY A 483 -9.33 -6.78 25.12
C GLY A 483 -8.05 -6.61 25.94
N GLN A 484 -7.01 -7.41 25.69
CA GLN A 484 -5.77 -7.41 26.48
C GLN A 484 -4.75 -6.33 26.04
N GLY A 485 -5.01 -5.60 24.96
CA GLY A 485 -4.09 -4.61 24.38
C GLY A 485 -4.06 -3.26 25.10
N THR A 486 -4.97 -3.00 26.04
CA THR A 486 -5.20 -1.67 26.65
C THR A 486 -3.94 -1.02 27.22
N GLN A 487 -3.06 -1.78 27.89
CA GLN A 487 -1.83 -1.23 28.45
C GLN A 487 -0.89 -0.66 27.37
N ARG A 488 -0.78 -1.36 26.22
CA ARG A 488 0.03 -0.88 25.10
C ARG A 488 -0.60 0.36 24.47
N ILE A 489 -1.93 0.40 24.37
CA ILE A 489 -2.63 1.60 23.88
C ILE A 489 -2.44 2.80 24.82
N ASN A 490 -2.38 2.60 26.14
CA ASN A 490 -2.07 3.69 27.07
C ASN A 490 -0.69 4.33 26.79
N GLN A 491 0.32 3.53 26.45
CA GLN A 491 1.65 4.03 26.10
C GLN A 491 1.62 4.83 24.79
N ILE A 492 0.88 4.32 23.79
CA ILE A 492 0.68 5.01 22.52
C ILE A 492 -0.08 6.32 22.71
N ALA A 493 -1.10 6.34 23.56
CA ALA A 493 -1.86 7.56 23.87
C ALA A 493 -0.97 8.64 24.51
N GLN A 494 -0.06 8.25 25.41
CA GLN A 494 0.93 9.15 26.00
C GLN A 494 1.92 9.69 24.97
N ALA A 495 2.41 8.84 24.07
CA ALA A 495 3.34 9.22 23.01
C ALA A 495 2.69 10.12 21.94
N ALA A 496 1.42 9.88 21.61
CA ALA A 496 0.66 10.63 20.62
C ALA A 496 0.26 12.03 21.11
N ALA A 497 0.02 12.18 22.42
CA ALA A 497 -0.44 13.44 22.98
C ALA A 497 0.49 14.59 22.61
N THR A 498 -0.08 15.64 22.05
CA THR A 498 0.65 16.78 21.46
C THR A 498 0.23 18.07 22.13
N LEU A 499 1.20 18.89 22.55
CA LEU A 499 0.96 20.27 22.97
C LEU A 499 0.87 21.15 21.72
N ILE A 500 -0.29 21.78 21.49
CA ILE A 500 -0.56 22.59 20.30
C ILE A 500 -0.21 24.06 20.56
N ASP A 501 -0.69 24.62 21.67
CA ASP A 501 -0.36 25.97 22.13
C ASP A 501 -0.47 26.04 23.66
N PRO A 502 0.38 26.83 24.36
CA PRO A 502 1.58 27.49 23.86
C PRO A 502 2.75 26.51 23.70
N GLY A 503 3.94 27.01 23.32
CA GLY A 503 5.17 26.21 23.34
C GLY A 503 5.54 25.75 24.77
N PRO A 504 6.38 24.70 24.94
CA PRO A 504 6.65 24.09 26.25
C PRO A 504 7.19 25.04 27.33
N GLU A 505 8.06 25.99 26.96
CA GLU A 505 8.60 26.99 27.90
C GLU A 505 7.50 27.96 28.37
N GLU A 506 6.69 28.47 27.44
CA GLU A 506 5.59 29.35 27.75
C GLU A 506 4.46 28.62 28.50
N LEU A 507 4.28 27.32 28.27
CA LEU A 507 3.35 26.51 29.06
C LEU A 507 3.77 26.45 30.53
N ALA A 508 5.07 26.39 30.82
CA ALA A 508 5.56 26.40 32.20
C ALA A 508 5.24 27.72 32.92
N ASP A 509 5.19 28.83 32.17
CA ASP A 509 4.82 30.15 32.69
C ASP A 509 3.29 30.32 32.81
N ARG A 510 2.53 29.92 31.79
CA ARG A 510 1.06 30.05 31.76
C ARG A 510 0.34 29.02 32.66
N LEU A 511 0.92 27.83 32.81
CA LEU A 511 0.32 26.69 33.53
C LEU A 511 1.37 25.90 34.36
N PRO A 512 1.93 26.51 35.42
CA PRO A 512 3.05 25.93 36.17
C PRO A 512 2.66 24.65 36.95
N THR A 513 1.41 24.57 37.42
CA THR A 513 0.90 23.43 38.20
C THR A 513 -0.45 22.97 37.65
N GLY A 514 -0.80 21.71 37.94
CA GLY A 514 -2.17 21.22 37.75
C GLY A 514 -3.15 21.82 38.77
N PRO A 515 -4.42 21.38 38.73
CA PRO A 515 -5.45 21.84 39.66
C PRO A 515 -5.08 21.60 41.12
N LEU A 516 -5.31 22.61 41.96
CA LEU A 516 -5.08 22.58 43.40
C LEU A 516 -6.33 22.11 44.16
N PRO A 517 -6.20 21.63 45.42
CA PRO A 517 -7.33 21.08 46.17
C PRO A 517 -8.49 22.03 46.48
N ASP A 518 -8.24 23.33 46.44
CA ASP A 518 -9.19 24.39 46.71
C ASP A 518 -9.74 25.08 45.46
N GLU A 519 -9.35 24.62 44.26
CA GLU A 519 -9.83 25.12 42.98
C GLU A 519 -11.00 24.28 42.45
N ASP A 520 -11.98 24.94 41.83
CA ASP A 520 -13.14 24.36 41.17
C ASP A 520 -12.85 24.11 39.68
N ILE A 521 -13.25 22.92 39.21
CA ILE A 521 -13.03 22.44 37.84
C ILE A 521 -14.39 22.26 37.17
N LEU A 522 -14.63 23.05 36.13
CA LEU A 522 -15.77 22.88 35.23
C LEU A 522 -15.33 22.22 33.93
N ILE A 523 -15.89 21.05 33.63
CA ILE A 523 -15.62 20.27 32.44
C ILE A 523 -16.80 20.40 31.49
N ILE A 524 -16.56 20.75 30.24
CA ILE A 524 -17.58 20.90 29.21
C ILE A 524 -17.22 19.95 28.07
N THR A 525 -18.04 18.93 27.86
CA THR A 525 -17.72 17.79 26.98
C THR A 525 -18.65 17.71 25.78
N ASP A 526 -18.09 17.55 24.59
CA ASP A 526 -18.82 17.17 23.39
C ASP A 526 -19.34 15.73 23.54
N ALA A 527 -20.60 15.64 23.97
CA ALA A 527 -21.28 14.40 24.28
C ALA A 527 -22.36 14.07 23.23
N ARG A 528 -22.02 14.29 21.95
CA ARG A 528 -22.89 13.90 20.83
C ARG A 528 -23.21 12.41 20.88
N GLN A 529 -24.37 12.06 20.33
CA GLN A 529 -24.93 10.72 20.43
C GLN A 529 -24.68 9.89 19.17
N GLY A 530 -24.45 8.60 19.37
CA GLY A 530 -24.42 7.58 18.34
C GLY A 530 -25.44 6.50 18.59
N GLN A 531 -25.85 5.85 17.51
CA GLN A 531 -26.66 4.64 17.56
C GLN A 531 -26.11 3.68 16.51
N GLU A 532 -25.79 2.46 16.94
CA GLU A 532 -25.16 1.47 16.05
C GLU A 532 -26.16 0.80 15.13
N CYS A 533 -27.36 0.55 15.62
CA CYS A 533 -28.42 -0.16 14.92
C CYS A 533 -29.79 0.31 15.41
N GLU A 534 -30.84 0.08 14.62
CA GLU A 534 -32.20 0.52 14.95
C GLU A 534 -32.70 0.02 16.32
N ALA A 535 -32.32 -1.22 16.68
CA ALA A 535 -32.69 -1.84 17.96
C ALA A 535 -31.67 -1.60 19.10
N CYS A 536 -30.57 -0.90 18.81
CA CYS A 536 -29.49 -0.67 19.77
C CYS A 536 -29.79 0.60 20.59
N PRO A 537 -29.42 0.63 21.89
CA PRO A 537 -29.53 1.84 22.68
C PRO A 537 -28.59 2.92 22.13
N SER A 538 -29.03 4.18 22.16
CA SER A 538 -28.16 5.32 21.88
C SER A 538 -27.10 5.43 22.99
N PHE A 539 -25.91 5.88 22.62
CA PHE A 539 -24.81 6.12 23.56
C PHE A 539 -24.10 7.43 23.23
N LYS A 540 -23.35 7.94 24.20
CA LYS A 540 -22.53 9.15 24.07
C LYS A 540 -21.16 8.78 23.48
N TYR A 541 -20.66 9.58 22.55
CA TYR A 541 -19.31 9.38 21.99
C TYR A 541 -18.24 9.51 23.09
N ILE A 542 -18.38 10.54 23.91
CA ILE A 542 -17.70 10.72 25.20
C ILE A 542 -18.79 10.91 26.23
N ASP A 543 -18.78 10.09 27.29
CA ASP A 543 -19.69 10.28 28.42
C ASP A 543 -19.39 11.64 29.09
N PRO A 544 -20.39 12.52 29.34
CA PRO A 544 -20.16 13.82 29.97
C PRO A 544 -19.39 13.75 31.28
N LEU A 545 -19.56 12.66 32.06
CA LEU A 545 -18.90 12.43 33.34
C LEU A 545 -17.58 11.68 33.20
N ALA A 546 -17.12 11.34 31.98
CA ALA A 546 -15.94 10.50 31.78
C ALA A 546 -14.68 11.11 32.41
N LEU A 547 -14.40 12.39 32.11
CA LEU A 547 -13.22 13.07 32.65
C LEU A 547 -13.33 13.28 34.16
N GLU A 548 -14.50 13.69 34.68
CA GLU A 548 -14.76 13.78 36.11
C GLU A 548 -14.50 12.44 36.82
N THR A 549 -15.05 11.35 36.28
CA THR A 549 -14.87 10.00 36.83
C THR A 549 -13.39 9.62 36.87
N ILE A 550 -12.64 9.93 35.81
CA ILE A 550 -11.19 9.65 35.75
C ILE A 550 -10.43 10.54 36.76
N ILE A 551 -10.76 11.83 36.87
CA ILE A 551 -10.17 12.76 37.85
C ILE A 551 -10.41 12.25 39.26
N LEU A 552 -11.64 11.89 39.62
CA LEU A 552 -11.97 11.40 40.95
C LEU A 552 -11.33 10.04 41.25
N ARG A 553 -11.18 9.19 40.24
CA ARG A 553 -10.50 7.90 40.37
C ARG A 553 -8.98 8.05 40.58
N LEU A 554 -8.34 9.03 39.96
CA LEU A 554 -6.87 9.23 40.04
C LEU A 554 -6.46 10.19 41.15
N TYR A 555 -7.25 11.24 41.38
CA TYR A 555 -6.92 12.37 42.26
C TYR A 555 -7.99 12.70 43.31
N GLY A 556 -9.13 12.02 43.28
CA GLY A 556 -10.22 12.24 44.23
C GLY A 556 -9.93 11.71 45.64
N PRO A 557 -10.92 11.78 46.55
CA PRO A 557 -10.74 11.46 47.97
C PRO A 557 -10.33 10.01 48.26
N GLN A 558 -10.65 9.07 47.37
CA GLN A 558 -10.29 7.65 47.48
C GLN A 558 -8.94 7.31 46.82
N ALA A 559 -8.26 8.31 46.25
CA ALA A 559 -6.99 8.18 45.55
C ALA A 559 -5.92 9.08 46.21
N SER A 560 -5.42 10.12 45.53
CA SER A 560 -4.42 11.03 46.13
C SER A 560 -5.03 12.03 47.13
N GLY A 561 -6.34 12.26 47.10
CA GLY A 561 -7.01 13.28 47.90
C GLY A 561 -6.69 14.72 47.46
N GLN A 562 -6.13 14.90 46.26
CA GLN A 562 -5.81 16.22 45.71
C GLN A 562 -7.06 16.99 45.26
N VAL A 563 -8.17 16.32 44.97
CA VAL A 563 -9.40 16.95 44.48
C VAL A 563 -10.59 16.49 45.33
N ALA A 564 -11.45 17.44 45.72
CA ALA A 564 -12.71 17.15 46.38
C ALA A 564 -13.80 16.86 45.33
N ALA A 565 -14.67 15.88 45.60
CA ALA A 565 -15.67 15.44 44.61
C ALA A 565 -16.69 16.54 44.28
N GLU A 566 -17.03 17.36 45.28
CA GLU A 566 -17.95 18.47 45.18
C GLU A 566 -17.44 19.68 44.38
N ARG A 567 -16.16 19.66 43.97
CA ARG A 567 -15.49 20.75 43.20
C ARG A 567 -15.24 20.41 41.74
N VAL A 568 -15.66 19.23 41.30
CA VAL A 568 -15.57 18.82 39.90
C VAL A 568 -16.98 18.76 39.35
N HIS A 569 -17.23 19.56 38.33
CA HIS A 569 -18.53 19.69 37.71
C HIS A 569 -18.42 19.40 36.21
N SER A 570 -19.43 18.74 35.66
CA SER A 570 -19.47 18.36 34.25
C SER A 570 -20.74 18.86 33.58
N LEU A 571 -20.59 19.42 32.38
CA LEU A 571 -21.67 19.81 31.48
C LEU A 571 -21.43 19.16 30.11
N SER A 572 -22.52 18.83 29.42
CA SER A 572 -22.45 18.50 27.99
C SER A 572 -22.50 19.75 27.12
N PHE A 573 -22.00 19.66 25.90
CA PHE A 573 -22.11 20.72 24.90
C PHE A 573 -23.57 21.10 24.62
N ALA A 574 -24.51 20.15 24.62
CA ALA A 574 -25.94 20.45 24.46
C ALA A 574 -26.48 21.36 25.58
N GLN A 575 -26.21 21.01 26.84
CA GLN A 575 -26.60 21.85 27.99
C GLN A 575 -25.92 23.23 27.94
N PHE A 576 -24.67 23.27 27.49
CA PHE A 576 -23.91 24.50 27.36
C PHE A 576 -24.40 25.38 26.20
N GLU A 577 -24.82 24.78 25.08
CA GLU A 577 -25.44 25.49 23.96
C GLU A 577 -26.78 26.10 24.39
N ALA A 578 -27.64 25.32 25.06
CA ALA A 578 -28.90 25.82 25.61
C ALA A 578 -28.67 27.00 26.57
N PHE A 579 -27.59 26.95 27.38
CA PHE A 579 -27.13 28.09 28.16
C PHE A 579 -26.81 29.32 27.30
N LEU A 580 -25.96 29.16 26.27
CA LEU A 580 -25.57 30.26 25.38
C LEU A 580 -26.75 30.88 24.62
N GLN A 581 -27.76 30.08 24.27
CA GLN A 581 -28.98 30.51 23.58
C GLN A 581 -30.07 31.05 24.53
N GLY A 582 -29.88 30.93 25.86
CA GLY A 582 -30.88 31.32 26.85
C GLY A 582 -32.12 30.41 26.88
N GLU A 583 -31.97 29.15 26.47
CA GLU A 583 -33.02 28.14 26.45
C GLU A 583 -33.22 27.49 27.83
N ALA A 584 -34.43 27.00 28.09
CA ALA A 584 -34.74 26.34 29.36
C ALA A 584 -34.34 24.86 29.32
N GLU A 585 -33.22 24.52 29.95
CA GLU A 585 -32.71 23.14 30.08
C GLU A 585 -32.17 22.90 31.49
N GLU A 586 -31.98 21.63 31.89
CA GLU A 586 -31.32 21.29 33.16
C GLU A 586 -29.81 21.05 32.94
N PRO A 587 -28.92 21.64 33.75
CA PRO A 587 -29.20 22.48 34.92
C PRO A 587 -29.65 23.92 34.56
N PRO A 588 -30.38 24.62 35.46
CA PRO A 588 -30.86 25.98 35.22
C PRO A 588 -29.76 26.98 34.84
N GLN A 589 -30.14 28.01 34.09
CA GLN A 589 -29.26 29.07 33.62
C GLN A 589 -28.45 29.72 34.76
N GLU A 590 -29.07 29.98 35.92
CA GLU A 590 -28.37 30.55 37.07
C GLU A 590 -27.31 29.61 37.67
N GLU A 591 -27.52 28.30 37.57
CA GLU A 591 -26.57 27.31 38.04
C GLU A 591 -25.35 27.24 37.12
N ILE A 592 -25.54 27.20 35.80
CA ILE A 592 -24.43 27.21 34.83
C ILE A 592 -23.63 28.52 34.94
N GLU A 593 -24.31 29.67 35.09
CA GLU A 593 -23.65 30.96 35.32
C GLU A 593 -22.84 30.95 36.62
N ARG A 594 -23.37 30.37 37.70
CA ARG A 594 -22.64 30.20 38.97
C ARG A 594 -21.40 29.33 38.78
N LEU A 595 -21.54 28.18 38.11
CA LEU A 595 -20.41 27.27 37.84
C LEU A 595 -19.31 27.96 37.03
N LEU A 596 -19.65 28.74 36.01
CA LEU A 596 -18.68 29.51 35.22
C LEU A 596 -17.98 30.60 36.04
N GLN A 597 -18.69 31.23 36.98
CA GLN A 597 -18.12 32.27 37.85
C GLN A 597 -17.21 31.67 38.92
N GLU A 598 -17.59 30.54 39.51
CA GLU A 598 -16.84 29.86 40.58
C GLU A 598 -15.60 29.13 40.04
N ALA A 599 -15.70 28.41 38.90
CA ALA A 599 -14.61 27.57 38.41
C ALA A 599 -13.32 28.34 38.13
N GLU A 600 -12.18 27.94 38.69
CA GLU A 600 -10.85 28.44 38.27
C GLU A 600 -10.38 27.76 36.98
N TRP A 601 -10.77 26.50 36.77
CA TRP A 601 -10.44 25.71 35.59
C TRP A 601 -11.68 25.47 34.75
N ILE A 602 -11.60 25.83 33.47
CA ILE A 602 -12.62 25.47 32.48
C ILE A 602 -11.95 24.57 31.44
N VAL A 603 -12.37 23.31 31.41
CA VAL A 603 -11.78 22.27 30.56
C VAL A 603 -12.78 21.88 29.48
N PHE A 604 -12.41 22.07 28.22
CA PHE A 604 -13.22 21.66 27.08
C PHE A 604 -12.68 20.35 26.49
N ALA A 605 -13.55 19.35 26.38
CA ALA A 605 -13.30 18.10 25.67
C ALA A 605 -14.02 18.14 24.32
N VAL A 606 -13.28 18.41 23.25
CA VAL A 606 -13.85 18.71 21.93
C VAL A 606 -13.64 17.59 20.92
N LEU A 607 -14.60 17.45 20.00
CA LEU A 607 -14.48 16.62 18.80
C LEU A 607 -14.32 17.53 17.56
N ASP A 608 -14.86 17.13 16.43
CA ASP A 608 -14.92 17.91 15.19
C ASP A 608 -16.09 18.89 15.16
N ILE A 609 -15.96 20.02 14.45
CA ILE A 609 -17.01 21.05 14.40
C ILE A 609 -17.88 20.83 13.15
N ILE A 610 -19.11 20.33 13.32
CA ILE A 610 -20.07 20.06 12.25
C ILE A 610 -21.46 20.57 12.63
N PRO A 611 -21.71 21.89 12.59
CA PRO A 611 -22.94 22.50 13.10
C PRO A 611 -24.18 22.11 12.29
N SER A 612 -24.01 21.63 11.04
CA SER A 612 -25.11 21.15 10.21
C SER A 612 -25.73 19.85 10.71
N THR A 613 -24.99 19.06 11.49
CA THR A 613 -25.43 17.76 12.02
C THR A 613 -25.54 17.79 13.53
N TYR A 614 -24.59 18.46 14.19
CA TYR A 614 -24.51 18.65 15.64
C TYR A 614 -24.33 20.15 15.91
N PRO A 615 -25.42 20.94 16.01
CA PRO A 615 -25.37 22.38 16.28
C PRO A 615 -24.44 22.71 17.45
N GLU A 616 -24.51 21.90 18.52
CA GLU A 616 -23.76 22.06 19.76
C GLU A 616 -22.24 21.98 19.56
N SER A 617 -21.76 21.39 18.46
CA SER A 617 -20.32 21.30 18.17
C SER A 617 -19.64 22.67 17.98
N ALA A 618 -20.41 23.74 17.73
CA ALA A 618 -19.89 25.10 17.63
C ALA A 618 -19.75 25.86 18.96
N SER A 619 -20.29 25.32 20.06
CA SER A 619 -20.48 26.09 21.30
C SER A 619 -19.19 26.66 21.90
N LEU A 620 -18.04 25.98 21.76
CA LEU A 620 -16.75 26.53 22.18
C LEU A 620 -16.43 27.84 21.44
N LYS A 621 -16.58 27.87 20.11
CA LYS A 621 -16.30 29.07 19.30
C LYS A 621 -17.22 30.22 19.68
N GLU A 622 -18.51 29.93 19.86
CA GLU A 622 -19.51 30.91 20.27
C GLU A 622 -19.17 31.51 21.65
N PHE A 623 -18.81 30.66 22.61
CA PHE A 623 -18.40 31.07 23.94
C PHE A 623 -17.14 31.95 23.91
N LEU A 624 -16.10 31.53 23.18
CA LEU A 624 -14.86 32.30 23.03
C LEU A 624 -15.11 33.67 22.40
N SER A 625 -16.07 33.78 21.48
CA SER A 625 -16.46 35.05 20.86
C SER A 625 -17.25 35.95 21.83
N ALA A 626 -18.26 35.40 22.50
CA ALA A 626 -19.21 36.17 23.30
C ALA A 626 -18.66 36.62 24.66
N ARG A 627 -17.78 35.84 25.29
CA ARG A 627 -17.43 35.97 26.72
C ARG A 627 -15.95 36.25 27.00
N SER A 628 -15.23 36.85 26.04
CA SER A 628 -13.78 37.09 26.16
C SER A 628 -13.33 37.87 27.41
N GLU A 629 -14.17 38.76 27.96
CA GLU A 629 -13.81 39.53 29.17
C GLU A 629 -13.95 38.71 30.46
N SER A 630 -14.95 37.84 30.57
CA SER A 630 -15.17 37.01 31.77
C SER A 630 -14.18 35.85 31.91
N LEU A 631 -13.31 35.65 30.90
CA LEU A 631 -12.32 34.57 30.85
C LEU A 631 -10.94 34.98 31.41
N ARG A 632 -10.69 36.26 31.69
CA ARG A 632 -9.33 36.78 31.92
C ARG A 632 -8.57 36.15 33.10
N ASP A 633 -9.29 35.78 34.16
CA ASP A 633 -8.69 35.22 35.38
C ASP A 633 -8.88 33.69 35.47
N LYS A 634 -9.32 33.05 34.37
CA LYS A 634 -9.66 31.62 34.31
C LYS A 634 -8.59 30.83 33.56
N LYS A 635 -8.33 29.60 33.98
CA LYS A 635 -7.46 28.65 33.26
C LYS A 635 -8.30 27.88 32.25
N LEU A 636 -8.19 28.27 30.99
CA LEU A 636 -8.95 27.70 29.90
C LEU A 636 -8.12 26.65 29.15
N VAL A 637 -8.48 25.38 29.33
CA VAL A 637 -7.78 24.23 28.73
C VAL A 637 -8.68 23.55 27.71
N VAL A 638 -8.15 23.29 26.52
CA VAL A 638 -8.87 22.54 25.48
C VAL A 638 -8.12 21.24 25.19
N PHE A 639 -8.86 20.13 25.21
CA PHE A 639 -8.42 18.81 24.75
C PHE A 639 -9.19 18.45 23.48
N SER A 640 -8.50 18.39 22.34
CA SER A 640 -9.09 17.86 21.09
C SER A 640 -8.95 16.35 21.04
N PHE A 641 -10.07 15.64 21.14
CA PHE A 641 -10.19 14.20 20.95
C PHE A 641 -10.56 13.84 19.50
N ASN A 642 -10.29 14.77 18.58
CA ASN A 642 -10.39 14.62 17.13
C ASN A 642 -9.22 15.41 16.50
N ALA A 643 -9.30 15.79 15.23
CA ALA A 643 -8.23 16.52 14.58
C ALA A 643 -7.97 17.90 15.26
N PRO A 644 -6.73 18.39 15.32
CA PRO A 644 -6.39 19.54 16.17
C PRO A 644 -6.59 20.91 15.50
N TYR A 645 -7.06 20.98 14.25
CA TYR A 645 -7.00 22.19 13.43
C TYR A 645 -8.33 22.95 13.26
N TYR A 646 -9.32 22.72 14.14
CA TYR A 646 -10.65 23.37 14.04
C TYR A 646 -10.71 24.80 14.58
N LEU A 647 -9.76 25.20 15.45
CA LEU A 647 -9.69 26.54 16.03
C LEU A 647 -8.77 27.46 15.22
N ASP A 648 -9.16 28.72 15.10
CA ASP A 648 -8.38 29.76 14.43
C ASP A 648 -7.40 30.47 15.40
N PRO A 649 -6.44 31.28 14.89
CA PRO A 649 -5.46 31.95 15.76
C PRO A 649 -6.07 32.89 16.81
N THR A 650 -7.22 33.50 16.50
CA THR A 650 -7.92 34.42 17.42
C THR A 650 -8.55 33.65 18.57
N GLU A 651 -9.13 32.49 18.28
CA GLU A 651 -9.68 31.58 19.27
C GLU A 651 -8.59 30.97 20.15
N ILE A 652 -7.50 30.49 19.55
CA ILE A 652 -6.37 29.88 20.28
C ILE A 652 -5.71 30.89 21.22
N SER A 653 -5.57 32.17 20.81
CA SER A 653 -4.96 33.21 21.65
C SER A 653 -5.69 33.50 22.97
N LYS A 654 -6.93 33.02 23.12
CA LYS A 654 -7.74 33.16 24.34
C LYS A 654 -7.57 31.98 25.31
N LEU A 655 -6.91 30.90 24.88
CA LEU A 655 -6.73 29.68 25.66
C LEU A 655 -5.48 29.79 26.53
N THR A 656 -5.53 29.16 27.71
CA THR A 656 -4.33 28.96 28.53
C THR A 656 -3.46 27.86 27.95
N ALA A 657 -4.08 26.76 27.51
CA ALA A 657 -3.41 25.66 26.82
C ALA A 657 -4.37 24.90 25.89
N TYR A 658 -3.83 24.39 24.78
CA TYR A 658 -4.53 23.57 23.80
C TYR A 658 -3.71 22.30 23.50
N PHE A 659 -4.34 21.14 23.65
CA PHE A 659 -3.73 19.83 23.46
C PHE A 659 -4.47 19.02 22.38
N GLY A 660 -3.70 18.35 21.52
CA GLY A 660 -4.19 17.37 20.56
C GLY A 660 -4.03 15.96 21.11
N LEU A 661 -5.15 15.28 21.34
CA LEU A 661 -5.21 13.88 21.78
C LEU A 661 -5.66 12.96 20.65
N TYR A 662 -6.33 13.51 19.64
CA TYR A 662 -6.73 12.85 18.39
C TYR A 662 -7.81 11.78 18.53
N SER A 663 -7.79 10.95 19.57
CA SER A 663 -8.75 9.85 19.80
C SER A 663 -9.56 10.05 21.07
N LYS A 664 -10.83 9.67 21.03
CA LYS A 664 -11.82 9.76 22.13
C LYS A 664 -11.95 8.49 22.97
N THR A 665 -11.05 7.52 22.80
CA THR A 665 -11.08 6.28 23.57
C THR A 665 -10.58 6.45 25.00
N THR A 666 -10.96 5.55 25.90
CA THR A 666 -10.61 5.64 27.33
C THR A 666 -9.12 5.85 27.62
N PRO A 667 -8.16 5.18 26.95
CA PRO A 667 -6.73 5.47 27.11
C PRO A 667 -6.36 6.95 26.90
N PHE A 668 -7.00 7.61 25.93
CA PHE A 668 -6.73 9.01 25.60
C PHE A 668 -7.44 9.98 26.54
N LEU A 669 -8.64 9.65 27.01
CA LEU A 669 -9.30 10.40 28.08
C LEU A 669 -8.47 10.39 29.37
N GLU A 670 -7.89 9.23 29.73
CA GLU A 670 -7.00 9.13 30.89
C GLU A 670 -5.70 9.93 30.70
N THR A 671 -5.12 9.87 29.50
CA THR A 671 -3.97 10.67 29.09
C THR A 671 -4.24 12.17 29.24
N ALA A 672 -5.40 12.66 28.81
CA ALA A 672 -5.79 14.06 28.97
C ALA A 672 -5.84 14.49 30.44
N VAL A 673 -6.42 13.66 31.32
CA VAL A 673 -6.48 13.94 32.75
C VAL A 673 -5.07 13.98 33.37
N ARG A 674 -4.17 13.06 33.02
CA ARG A 674 -2.79 13.08 33.52
C ARG A 674 -2.01 14.32 33.06
N ILE A 675 -2.27 14.79 31.84
CA ILE A 675 -1.71 16.05 31.32
C ILE A 675 -2.25 17.26 32.08
N LEU A 676 -3.57 17.30 32.34
CA LEU A 676 -4.21 18.37 33.11
C LEU A 676 -3.56 18.51 34.51
N PHE A 677 -3.26 17.39 35.16
CA PHE A 677 -2.62 17.34 36.47
C PHE A 677 -1.09 17.42 36.42
N ARG A 678 -0.50 17.69 35.24
CA ARG A 678 0.94 17.90 35.02
C ARG A 678 1.82 16.72 35.45
N GLU A 679 1.34 15.48 35.30
CA GLU A 679 2.18 14.30 35.54
C GLU A 679 3.35 14.20 34.56
N TYR A 680 3.13 14.66 33.32
CA TYR A 680 4.15 14.79 32.29
C TYR A 680 3.76 15.89 31.29
N THR A 681 4.74 16.34 30.51
CA THR A 681 4.49 17.22 29.36
C THR A 681 4.42 16.37 28.10
N PRO A 682 3.36 16.49 27.29
CA PRO A 682 3.25 15.74 26.03
C PRO A 682 4.46 15.98 25.13
N GLN A 683 4.94 14.91 24.49
CA GLN A 683 6.11 14.92 23.59
C GLN A 683 5.73 14.68 22.12
N GLY A 684 4.47 14.32 21.86
CA GLY A 684 3.97 14.11 20.51
C GLY A 684 4.03 15.38 19.69
N HIS A 685 4.08 15.21 18.38
CA HIS A 685 4.05 16.30 17.41
C HIS A 685 2.95 16.04 16.39
N SER A 686 2.26 17.10 15.95
CA SER A 686 1.17 16.94 14.99
C SER A 686 1.66 16.34 13.67
N SER A 687 1.01 15.25 13.23
CA SER A 687 1.27 14.60 11.94
C SER A 687 0.61 15.32 10.76
N VAL A 688 -0.07 16.44 11.00
CA VAL A 688 -0.72 17.31 10.01
C VAL A 688 -0.42 18.78 10.29
N SER A 689 -0.57 19.62 9.28
CA SER A 689 -0.45 21.07 9.43
C SER A 689 -1.55 21.63 10.35
N ILE A 690 -1.25 22.68 11.11
CA ILE A 690 -2.21 23.38 11.96
C ILE A 690 -2.13 24.87 11.64
N PRO A 691 -3.01 25.37 10.75
CA PRO A 691 -3.00 26.76 10.33
C PRO A 691 -3.15 27.75 11.49
N GLY A 692 -3.93 27.38 12.52
CA GLY A 692 -4.21 28.20 13.70
C GLY A 692 -2.96 28.66 14.48
N ILE A 693 -1.85 27.93 14.37
CA ILE A 693 -0.58 28.24 15.04
C ILE A 693 0.59 28.38 14.06
N ASN A 694 0.32 28.47 12.75
CA ASN A 694 1.33 28.45 11.68
C ASN A 694 2.27 27.22 11.71
N TYR A 695 1.77 26.07 12.15
CA TYR A 695 2.51 24.80 12.08
C TYR A 695 2.34 24.19 10.68
N ASP A 696 3.39 24.24 9.87
CA ASP A 696 3.43 23.68 8.51
C ASP A 696 4.23 22.37 8.50
N LEU A 697 3.54 21.24 8.33
CA LEU A 697 4.15 19.92 8.34
C LEU A 697 5.26 19.77 7.31
N SER A 698 5.10 20.36 6.11
CA SER A 698 6.07 20.25 5.02
C SER A 698 7.43 20.88 5.37
N ARG A 699 7.42 21.85 6.30
CA ARG A 699 8.61 22.43 6.89
C ARG A 699 9.14 21.58 8.03
N GLN A 700 8.26 21.03 8.88
CA GLN A 700 8.70 20.29 10.05
C GLN A 700 9.48 19.02 9.70
N VAL A 701 9.13 18.35 8.60
CA VAL A 701 9.82 17.13 8.15
C VAL A 701 11.14 17.39 7.39
N GLN A 702 11.56 18.64 7.25
CA GLN A 702 12.85 18.98 6.64
C GLN A 702 13.99 18.82 7.64
N PRO A 703 15.25 18.58 7.18
CA PRO A 703 16.40 18.51 8.06
C PRO A 703 16.49 19.74 8.99
N ASP A 704 16.76 19.53 10.28
CA ASP A 704 16.86 20.63 11.23
C ASP A 704 18.09 21.50 10.91
N PRO A 705 17.92 22.80 10.57
CA PRO A 705 19.04 23.71 10.33
C PRO A 705 19.96 23.89 11.55
N GLN A 706 19.47 23.60 12.76
CA GLN A 706 20.25 23.70 13.97
C GLN A 706 21.09 22.45 14.24
N GLN A 707 20.81 21.32 13.60
CA GLN A 707 21.58 20.10 13.77
C GLN A 707 23.03 20.27 13.27
N THR A 708 23.98 19.66 13.98
CA THR A 708 25.31 19.35 13.43
C THR A 708 25.29 17.89 12.97
N ILE A 709 25.37 17.67 11.67
CA ILE A 709 25.23 16.34 11.07
C ILE A 709 26.46 15.49 11.44
N PRO A 710 26.28 14.32 12.10
CA PRO A 710 27.38 13.43 12.40
C PRO A 710 27.89 12.77 11.12
N VAL A 711 29.21 12.81 10.90
CA VAL A 711 29.89 12.18 9.76
C VAL A 711 30.89 11.15 10.28
N ARG A 712 30.74 9.90 9.83
CA ARG A 712 31.52 8.76 10.34
C ARG A 712 31.82 7.75 9.24
N VAL A 713 32.76 6.83 9.52
CA VAL A 713 32.97 5.66 8.68
C VAL A 713 31.79 4.69 8.89
N ALA A 714 31.20 4.23 7.79
CA ALA A 714 30.05 3.32 7.84
C ALA A 714 30.43 1.99 8.52
N GLY A 715 29.60 1.52 9.44
CA GLY A 715 29.82 0.27 10.20
C GLY A 715 30.68 0.40 11.47
N LEU A 716 31.21 1.59 11.78
CA LEU A 716 31.85 1.87 13.08
C LEU A 716 30.90 2.68 13.96
N SER A 717 30.75 2.23 15.22
CA SER A 717 29.76 2.77 16.17
C SER A 717 30.23 4.05 16.89
N GLU A 718 31.54 4.31 16.97
CA GLU A 718 32.07 5.51 17.59
C GLU A 718 33.17 6.18 16.75
N PRO A 719 33.25 7.52 16.74
CA PRO A 719 34.42 8.23 16.25
C PRO A 719 35.59 7.94 17.22
N GLY A 720 36.50 7.04 16.81
CA GLY A 720 37.74 6.84 17.54
C GLY A 720 38.53 8.14 17.62
N ALA A 721 39.12 8.43 18.78
CA ALA A 721 39.98 9.60 18.99
C ALA A 721 41.30 9.57 18.18
N GLU A 722 41.58 8.47 17.48
CA GLU A 722 42.73 8.32 16.60
C GLU A 722 42.35 8.57 15.14
N PRO A 723 43.19 9.28 14.37
CA PRO A 723 42.93 9.51 12.95
C PRO A 723 42.90 8.17 12.20
N ILE A 724 41.86 7.99 11.38
CA ILE A 724 41.71 6.78 10.57
C ILE A 724 42.81 6.79 9.51
N VAL A 725 43.72 5.81 9.58
CA VAL A 725 44.80 5.65 8.61
C VAL A 725 44.40 4.61 7.56
N MET A 726 44.49 4.97 6.28
CA MET A 726 44.14 4.10 5.16
C MET A 726 45.22 4.14 4.07
N GLU A 727 45.25 3.11 3.22
CA GLU A 727 46.19 3.02 2.10
C GLU A 727 45.57 3.54 0.79
N ILE A 728 46.40 4.07 -0.10
CA ILE A 728 45.95 4.46 -1.45
C ILE A 728 45.37 3.24 -2.18
N GLY A 729 44.20 3.44 -2.80
CA GLY A 729 43.48 2.44 -3.57
C GLY A 729 42.39 1.72 -2.78
N GLU A 730 42.31 1.92 -1.47
CA GLU A 730 41.21 1.42 -0.64
C GLU A 730 39.90 2.20 -0.88
N THR A 731 38.77 1.57 -0.56
CA THR A 731 37.44 2.19 -0.63
C THR A 731 36.97 2.51 0.77
N LEU A 732 36.76 3.78 1.06
CA LEU A 732 36.19 4.28 2.29
C LEU A 732 34.67 4.39 2.16
N ARG A 733 33.93 3.73 3.05
CA ARG A 733 32.48 3.93 3.17
C ARG A 733 32.19 4.96 4.24
N ILE A 734 31.46 6.00 3.89
CA ILE A 734 31.19 7.15 4.76
C ILE A 734 29.68 7.22 4.95
N ALA A 735 29.25 7.48 6.19
CA ALA A 735 27.87 7.69 6.55
C ALA A 735 27.69 9.10 7.13
N ALA A 736 26.63 9.79 6.71
CA ALA A 736 26.14 11.01 7.33
C ALA A 736 24.79 10.72 8.00
N GLY A 737 24.70 10.97 9.31
CA GLY A 737 23.46 10.80 10.08
C GLY A 737 23.58 9.94 11.35
N PRO A 738 22.52 9.90 12.17
CA PRO A 738 21.14 10.24 11.79
C PRO A 738 20.91 11.74 11.57
N ILE A 739 20.30 12.08 10.44
CA ILE A 739 19.80 13.41 10.12
C ILE A 739 18.37 13.47 10.64
N LEU A 740 18.10 14.47 11.48
CA LEU A 740 16.82 14.64 12.15
C LEU A 740 16.09 15.84 11.56
N ASP A 741 14.77 15.79 11.62
CA ASP A 741 13.87 16.86 11.21
C ASP A 741 13.66 17.87 12.35
N HIS A 742 12.84 18.90 12.14
CA HIS A 742 12.59 19.93 13.15
C HIS A 742 11.90 19.41 14.41
N ASN A 743 11.23 18.27 14.33
CA ASN A 743 10.56 17.61 15.46
C ASN A 743 11.47 16.57 16.14
N GLY A 744 12.70 16.38 15.65
CA GLY A 744 13.68 15.45 16.20
C GLY A 744 13.53 14.01 15.69
N TYR A 745 12.73 13.76 14.66
CA TYR A 745 12.58 12.44 14.04
C TYR A 745 13.50 12.28 12.83
N PRO A 746 13.88 11.05 12.43
CA PRO A 746 14.64 10.84 11.21
C PRO A 746 13.93 11.45 9.99
N VAL A 747 14.65 12.22 9.17
CA VAL A 747 14.07 12.78 7.95
C VAL A 747 13.57 11.69 7.00
N PRO A 748 12.54 11.98 6.17
CA PRO A 748 12.04 11.03 5.19
C PRO A 748 13.13 10.38 4.32
N ASP A 749 12.95 9.11 3.97
CA ASP A 749 13.87 8.43 3.06
C ASP A 749 13.85 9.11 1.69
N GLY A 750 14.98 9.09 0.99
CA GLY A 750 15.14 9.83 -0.26
C GLY A 750 15.62 11.27 -0.05
N THR A 751 15.78 11.75 1.18
CA THR A 751 16.30 13.11 1.44
C THR A 751 17.74 13.22 0.93
N PRO A 752 18.04 14.14 -0.01
CA PRO A 752 19.35 14.22 -0.63
C PRO A 752 20.41 14.80 0.32
N VAL A 753 21.57 14.16 0.38
CA VAL A 753 22.73 14.55 1.19
C VAL A 753 23.95 14.72 0.29
N THR A 754 24.63 15.86 0.42
CA THR A 754 25.85 16.18 -0.32
C THR A 754 27.06 16.04 0.59
N PHE A 755 28.00 15.18 0.21
CA PHE A 755 29.30 15.02 0.86
C PHE A 755 30.34 15.90 0.16
N ARG A 756 31.09 16.67 0.95
CA ARG A 756 32.22 17.49 0.48
C ARG A 756 33.52 16.90 0.98
N LEU A 757 34.45 16.68 0.07
CA LEU A 757 35.73 16.04 0.30
C LEU A 757 36.84 17.01 -0.09
N SER A 758 37.78 17.29 0.83
CA SER A 758 38.83 18.28 0.60
C SER A 758 40.16 17.88 1.21
N TYR A 759 41.26 18.31 0.58
CA TYR A 759 42.61 18.26 1.11
C TYR A 759 43.03 19.69 1.47
N PRO A 760 42.80 20.14 2.72
CA PRO A 760 43.02 21.54 3.08
C PRO A 760 44.48 21.97 2.95
N GLY A 761 45.42 21.07 3.24
CA GLY A 761 46.87 21.33 3.09
C GLY A 761 47.30 21.65 1.65
N GLU A 762 46.53 21.22 0.65
CA GLU A 762 46.80 21.46 -0.77
C GLU A 762 45.76 22.40 -1.42
N SER A 763 44.76 22.86 -0.66
CA SER A 763 43.62 23.65 -1.17
C SER A 763 42.89 22.96 -2.34
N ILE A 764 42.77 21.63 -2.30
CA ILE A 764 42.09 20.82 -3.32
C ILE A 764 40.73 20.39 -2.78
N GLU A 765 39.67 20.66 -3.53
CA GLU A 765 38.33 20.11 -3.30
C GLU A 765 38.03 19.04 -4.36
N LEU A 766 37.63 17.85 -3.92
CA LEU A 766 37.23 16.76 -4.81
C LEU A 766 35.77 16.93 -5.27
N PRO A 767 35.35 16.25 -6.36
CA PRO A 767 33.95 16.24 -6.77
C PRO A 767 33.03 15.80 -5.64
N ARG A 768 31.96 16.58 -5.45
CA ARG A 768 30.91 16.29 -4.47
C ARG A 768 30.30 14.92 -4.73
N GLN A 769 30.01 14.20 -3.66
CA GLN A 769 29.27 12.93 -3.73
C GLN A 769 27.85 13.17 -3.23
N GLU A 770 26.88 12.54 -3.86
CA GLU A 770 25.47 12.63 -3.49
C GLU A 770 24.95 11.24 -3.10
N ALA A 771 24.18 11.19 -2.03
CA ALA A 771 23.40 10.03 -1.63
C ALA A 771 22.07 10.48 -1.04
N THR A 772 21.15 9.55 -0.85
CA THR A 772 19.87 9.81 -0.19
C THR A 772 19.81 9.09 1.14
N THR A 773 19.04 9.63 2.07
CA THR A 773 18.80 9.01 3.38
C THR A 773 18.00 7.71 3.26
N VAL A 774 18.33 6.77 4.13
CA VAL A 774 17.51 5.62 4.54
C VAL A 774 17.54 5.60 6.06
N ASN A 775 16.38 5.68 6.71
CA ASN A 775 16.24 5.88 8.15
C ASN A 775 17.08 7.06 8.67
N GLY A 776 17.06 8.17 7.94
CA GLY A 776 17.83 9.38 8.28
C GLY A 776 19.34 9.26 8.09
N VAL A 777 19.87 8.16 7.54
CA VAL A 777 21.31 7.97 7.28
C VAL A 777 21.58 7.88 5.78
N ALA A 778 22.51 8.69 5.27
CA ALA A 778 22.97 8.58 3.89
C ALA A 778 24.38 7.99 3.85
N GLU A 779 24.64 7.04 2.95
CA GLU A 779 25.95 6.40 2.79
C GLU A 779 26.53 6.59 1.39
N VAL A 780 27.84 6.83 1.31
CA VAL A 780 28.61 6.86 0.04
C VAL A 780 29.88 6.02 0.15
N ALA A 781 30.31 5.43 -0.97
CA ALA A 781 31.58 4.73 -1.08
C ALA A 781 32.55 5.57 -1.93
N VAL A 782 33.67 5.96 -1.35
CA VAL A 782 34.70 6.79 -1.98
C VAL A 782 35.98 6.02 -2.12
N LYS A 783 36.51 5.97 -3.33
CA LYS A 783 37.82 5.37 -3.60
C LYS A 783 38.93 6.37 -3.31
N LEU A 784 39.92 5.98 -2.53
CA LEU A 784 41.03 6.82 -2.12
C LEU A 784 42.13 6.78 -3.18
N GLU A 785 42.31 7.87 -3.92
CA GLU A 785 43.25 7.92 -5.06
C GLU A 785 44.47 8.80 -4.81
N ARG A 786 44.53 9.50 -3.68
CA ARG A 786 45.59 10.45 -3.34
C ARG A 786 46.04 10.26 -1.89
N PRO A 787 47.35 10.36 -1.59
CA PRO A 787 47.83 10.42 -0.22
C PRO A 787 47.50 11.79 0.40
N GLY A 788 47.51 11.85 1.72
CA GLY A 788 47.38 13.10 2.47
C GLY A 788 46.21 13.10 3.45
N GLU A 789 45.94 14.27 3.98
CA GLU A 789 44.90 14.50 4.98
C GLU A 789 43.58 14.85 4.28
N LEU A 790 42.64 13.91 4.26
CA LEU A 790 41.32 14.06 3.66
C LEU A 790 40.31 14.49 4.73
N HIS A 791 39.66 15.63 4.50
CA HIS A 791 38.57 16.16 5.32
C HIS A 791 37.24 15.91 4.62
N ILE A 792 36.29 15.32 5.34
CA ILE A 792 34.98 14.99 4.82
C ILE A 792 33.91 15.66 5.68
N THR A 793 32.99 16.36 5.03
CA THR A 793 31.82 17.01 5.64
C THR A 793 30.55 16.66 4.86
N ALA A 794 29.38 16.88 5.45
CA ALA A 794 28.09 16.62 4.84
C ALA A 794 27.13 17.81 5.00
N ALA A 795 26.20 17.98 4.06
CA ALA A 795 25.14 18.98 4.14
C ALA A 795 23.88 18.48 3.44
N THR A 796 22.70 18.89 3.90
CA THR A 796 21.41 18.56 3.30
C THR A 796 20.40 19.67 3.52
N GLY A 797 19.78 20.16 2.44
CA GLY A 797 18.78 21.23 2.49
C GLY A 797 19.21 22.42 3.37
N PRO A 798 18.44 22.76 4.43
CA PRO A 798 18.77 23.84 5.35
C PRO A 798 19.85 23.47 6.40
N ALA A 799 20.12 22.18 6.64
CA ALA A 799 21.15 21.69 7.55
C ALA A 799 22.53 21.69 6.86
N THR A 800 23.33 22.70 7.18
CA THR A 800 24.63 22.95 6.50
C THR A 800 25.85 22.71 7.39
N ARG A 801 25.65 22.40 8.67
CA ARG A 801 26.71 22.12 9.64
C ARG A 801 26.90 20.61 9.78
N SER A 802 28.14 20.15 9.81
CA SER A 802 28.48 18.76 10.10
C SER A 802 29.77 18.65 10.89
N ASP A 803 29.96 17.48 11.50
CA ASP A 803 31.28 17.07 11.94
C ASP A 803 32.23 16.98 10.75
N THR A 804 33.53 17.14 11.01
CA THR A 804 34.58 16.93 10.01
C THR A 804 35.24 15.60 10.29
N LEU A 805 35.05 14.62 9.40
CA LEU A 805 35.73 13.35 9.47
C LEU A 805 37.13 13.48 8.84
N LEU A 806 38.13 13.13 9.64
CA LEU A 806 39.54 13.19 9.27
C LEU A 806 40.06 11.80 8.89
N VAL A 807 40.59 11.66 7.67
CA VAL A 807 41.20 10.40 7.20
C VAL A 807 42.61 10.69 6.70
N ILE A 808 43.61 9.99 7.25
CA ILE A 808 45.01 10.08 6.83
C ILE A 808 45.26 8.97 5.82
N ILE A 809 45.62 9.35 4.60
CA ILE A 809 45.89 8.40 3.52
C ILE A 809 47.41 8.27 3.35
N ALA A 810 47.95 7.09 3.68
CA ALA A 810 49.37 6.81 3.59
C ALA A 810 49.82 6.74 2.12
N ALA A 811 50.97 7.34 1.82
CA ALA A 811 51.63 7.15 0.54
C ALA A 811 52.26 5.74 0.48
N PRO A 812 52.27 5.06 -0.68
CA PRO A 812 52.92 3.76 -0.81
C PRO A 812 54.38 3.88 -0.38
N THR A 813 54.75 3.12 0.65
CA THR A 813 56.16 3.05 1.09
C THR A 813 56.98 2.52 -0.09
N PRO A 814 58.01 3.24 -0.59
CA PRO A 814 58.84 2.71 -1.65
C PRO A 814 59.50 1.43 -1.14
N THR A 815 59.14 0.29 -1.73
CA THR A 815 59.87 -0.96 -1.51
C THR A 815 61.32 -0.69 -1.94
N PRO A 816 62.33 -0.86 -1.07
CA PRO A 816 63.71 -0.65 -1.48
C PRO A 816 64.03 -1.62 -2.62
N ALA A 817 64.23 -1.07 -3.82
CA ALA A 817 64.74 -1.83 -4.94
C ALA A 817 66.06 -2.47 -4.52
N ALA A 818 66.15 -3.80 -4.65
CA ALA A 818 67.36 -4.55 -4.35
C ALA A 818 68.53 -3.94 -5.12
N THR A 819 69.55 -3.52 -4.38
CA THR A 819 70.84 -3.11 -4.93
C THR A 819 71.42 -4.28 -5.74
N PRO A 820 71.80 -4.10 -7.03
CA PRO A 820 72.43 -5.19 -7.76
C PRO A 820 73.79 -5.51 -7.12
N THR A 821 73.91 -6.74 -6.61
CA THR A 821 75.16 -7.28 -6.06
C THR A 821 76.09 -7.66 -7.21
N PRO A 822 77.38 -7.26 -7.19
CA PRO A 822 78.33 -7.61 -8.25
C PRO A 822 78.63 -9.11 -8.22
N THR A 823 78.37 -9.80 -9.33
CA THR A 823 78.72 -11.22 -9.51
C THR A 823 80.14 -11.33 -10.08
N PRO A 824 81.04 -12.13 -9.49
CA PRO A 824 82.38 -12.36 -10.03
C PRO A 824 82.38 -13.29 -11.26
N SER A 825 83.33 -12.99 -12.14
CA SER A 825 83.66 -13.63 -13.42
C SER A 825 83.95 -15.14 -13.33
N PRO A 826 83.51 -15.92 -14.34
CA PRO A 826 84.33 -16.98 -14.91
C PRO A 826 84.67 -16.71 -16.40
N SER A 827 85.88 -17.10 -16.80
CA SER A 827 86.48 -17.04 -18.14
C SER A 827 86.90 -18.48 -18.54
N PRO A 828 87.08 -18.86 -19.82
CA PRO A 828 86.23 -18.64 -21.01
C PRO A 828 86.08 -19.89 -21.98
N THR A 829 85.21 -19.73 -23.00
CA THR A 829 85.30 -20.23 -24.42
C THR A 829 84.82 -21.66 -24.80
N PRO A 830 84.33 -21.95 -26.05
CA PRO A 830 83.78 -21.16 -27.19
C PRO A 830 82.32 -21.55 -27.60
N THR A 831 81.43 -20.62 -28.00
CA THR A 831 81.19 -20.05 -29.35
C THR A 831 80.57 -21.00 -30.39
N LEU A 832 79.34 -20.71 -30.84
CA LEU A 832 79.02 -20.33 -32.24
C LEU A 832 77.72 -19.49 -32.29
N THR A 833 77.81 -18.34 -32.95
CA THR A 833 76.76 -17.39 -33.39
C THR A 833 76.87 -17.31 -34.93
N PRO A 834 75.84 -16.89 -35.73
CA PRO A 834 75.42 -15.46 -35.88
C PRO A 834 73.87 -15.29 -35.92
N THR A 835 73.23 -14.22 -35.39
CA THR A 835 73.04 -12.83 -35.92
C THR A 835 72.17 -12.80 -37.21
N PRO A 836 71.16 -11.90 -37.40
CA PRO A 836 71.16 -10.49 -36.98
C PRO A 836 69.87 -9.86 -36.39
N VAL A 837 70.09 -8.67 -35.80
CA VAL A 837 69.17 -7.67 -35.22
C VAL A 837 68.87 -6.58 -36.28
N PRO A 838 67.77 -5.79 -36.20
CA PRO A 838 67.84 -4.39 -35.67
C PRO A 838 66.61 -4.01 -34.79
N THR A 839 66.73 -3.34 -33.62
CA THR A 839 66.87 -1.90 -33.29
C THR A 839 65.57 -1.03 -33.30
N ILE A 840 64.95 -0.82 -32.11
CA ILE A 840 64.51 0.41 -31.33
C ILE A 840 63.77 1.60 -32.05
N PRO A 841 62.92 2.50 -31.42
CA PRO A 841 62.24 2.59 -30.09
C PRO A 841 60.70 2.93 -30.09
N ALA A 842 60.09 2.92 -28.88
CA ALA A 842 58.96 3.70 -28.27
C ALA A 842 57.97 4.49 -29.18
N SER A 843 56.65 4.50 -28.97
CA SER A 843 55.88 4.83 -27.74
C SER A 843 54.39 4.45 -27.83
N GLU A 844 53.70 4.58 -26.69
CA GLU A 844 52.24 4.69 -26.45
C GLU A 844 51.39 3.43 -26.21
N ASP A 845 50.95 3.38 -24.94
CA ASP A 845 49.60 3.09 -24.46
C ASP A 845 49.17 1.67 -24.01
N ALA A 846 48.88 1.65 -22.70
CA ALA A 846 47.65 1.16 -22.09
C ALA A 846 47.49 -0.34 -21.80
N GLU A 847 47.60 -0.63 -20.50
CA GLU A 847 46.50 -1.21 -19.69
C GLU A 847 46.23 -2.72 -19.80
N GLY A 848 46.81 -3.47 -18.86
CA GLY A 848 46.34 -4.82 -18.48
C GLY A 848 45.28 -4.71 -17.37
N PRO A 849 44.06 -5.26 -17.55
CA PRO A 849 42.98 -5.10 -16.59
C PRO A 849 43.03 -6.12 -15.45
N ARG A 850 42.75 -5.61 -14.25
CA ARG A 850 42.23 -6.36 -13.11
C ARG A 850 40.88 -6.97 -13.45
N GLN A 851 40.56 -8.06 -12.75
CA GLN A 851 39.27 -8.72 -12.77
C GLN A 851 38.12 -7.72 -12.62
N GLY A 852 37.23 -7.72 -13.60
CA GLY A 852 35.95 -7.03 -13.56
C GLY A 852 34.91 -7.93 -14.23
N GLY A 853 33.80 -8.17 -13.54
CA GLY A 853 32.60 -8.76 -14.13
C GLY A 853 32.10 -7.87 -15.26
N ARG A 854 32.60 -8.10 -16.48
CA ARG A 854 32.08 -7.47 -17.68
C ARG A 854 30.72 -8.10 -17.98
N ARG A 855 29.64 -7.34 -17.78
CA ARG A 855 28.43 -7.52 -18.61
C ARG A 855 28.92 -7.51 -20.05
N ILE A 856 28.80 -8.66 -20.73
CA ILE A 856 29.13 -8.75 -22.16
C ILE A 856 28.10 -7.87 -22.88
N PRO A 857 28.47 -6.77 -23.56
CA PRO A 857 27.56 -6.17 -24.52
C PRO A 857 27.27 -7.24 -25.57
N ARG A 858 26.01 -7.68 -25.68
CA ARG A 858 25.65 -8.80 -26.57
C ARG A 858 25.90 -8.46 -28.05
N VAL A 859 26.02 -7.17 -28.40
CA VAL A 859 26.43 -6.69 -29.74
C VAL A 859 27.22 -5.38 -29.61
N ASP A 860 28.30 -5.20 -30.40
CA ASP A 860 29.12 -3.98 -30.43
C ASP A 860 28.75 -3.08 -31.63
N GLY A 861 29.24 -1.83 -31.65
CA GLY A 861 28.95 -0.87 -32.73
C GLY A 861 29.37 -1.36 -34.13
N ALA A 862 30.43 -2.18 -34.21
CA ALA A 862 30.88 -2.78 -35.46
C ALA A 862 29.86 -3.80 -36.02
N ALA A 863 29.27 -4.62 -35.17
CA ALA A 863 28.23 -5.57 -35.55
C ALA A 863 26.93 -4.86 -35.99
N PHE A 864 26.61 -3.69 -35.43
CA PHE A 864 25.50 -2.85 -35.92
C PHE A 864 25.74 -2.34 -37.34
N VAL A 865 26.94 -1.79 -37.61
CA VAL A 865 27.29 -1.28 -38.95
C VAL A 865 27.27 -2.40 -39.99
N MET A 866 27.79 -3.58 -39.65
CA MET A 866 27.79 -4.74 -40.54
C MET A 866 26.38 -5.29 -40.79
N ALA A 867 25.50 -5.26 -39.79
CA ALA A 867 24.08 -5.61 -39.93
C ALA A 867 23.33 -4.62 -40.83
N LEU A 868 23.61 -3.31 -40.70
CA LEU A 868 23.02 -2.26 -41.53
C LEU A 868 23.45 -2.42 -42.99
N LEU A 869 24.75 -2.64 -43.25
CA LEU A 869 25.26 -2.91 -44.60
C LEU A 869 24.62 -4.16 -45.20
N ALA A 870 24.50 -5.25 -44.44
CA ALA A 870 23.84 -6.46 -44.89
C ALA A 870 22.35 -6.27 -45.22
N ALA A 871 21.63 -5.45 -44.42
CA ALA A 871 20.23 -5.11 -44.70
C ALA A 871 20.07 -4.29 -45.99
N VAL A 872 20.98 -3.34 -46.23
CA VAL A 872 21.00 -2.54 -47.47
C VAL A 872 21.34 -3.42 -48.68
N ILE A 873 22.30 -4.34 -48.55
CA ILE A 873 22.63 -5.30 -49.61
C ILE A 873 21.44 -6.22 -49.91
N ALA A 874 20.79 -6.78 -48.88
CA ALA A 874 19.62 -7.62 -49.05
C ALA A 874 18.48 -6.85 -49.75
N SER A 875 18.20 -5.62 -49.30
CA SER A 875 17.20 -4.73 -49.92
C SER A 875 17.55 -4.42 -51.38
N GLY A 876 18.80 -4.05 -51.68
CA GLY A 876 19.26 -3.78 -53.04
C GLY A 876 19.15 -4.99 -53.97
N VAL A 877 19.48 -6.20 -53.48
CA VAL A 877 19.32 -7.46 -54.22
C VAL A 877 17.83 -7.75 -54.46
N THR A 878 16.97 -7.57 -53.45
CA THR A 878 15.52 -7.77 -53.62
C THR A 878 14.94 -6.79 -54.62
N TYR A 879 15.34 -5.52 -54.57
CA TYR A 879 14.94 -4.48 -55.51
C TYR A 879 15.37 -4.83 -56.94
N ALA A 880 16.67 -5.08 -57.17
CA ALA A 880 17.20 -5.36 -58.51
C ALA A 880 16.56 -6.61 -59.15
N LEU A 881 16.38 -7.68 -58.38
CA LEU A 881 15.74 -8.90 -58.86
C LEU A 881 14.25 -8.69 -59.18
N GLN A 882 13.54 -7.90 -58.39
CA GLN A 882 12.12 -7.65 -58.63
C GLN A 882 11.87 -6.70 -59.79
N VAL A 883 12.74 -5.70 -60.00
CA VAL A 883 12.75 -4.90 -61.24
C VAL A 883 12.98 -5.79 -62.46
N SER A 884 13.93 -6.72 -62.40
CA SER A 884 14.20 -7.64 -63.51
C SER A 884 13.04 -8.60 -63.83
N ASN A 885 12.12 -8.80 -62.87
CA ASN A 885 10.94 -9.66 -63.02
C ASN A 885 9.70 -8.90 -63.53
N GLY A 886 9.81 -7.59 -63.82
CA GLY A 886 8.71 -6.80 -64.37
C GLY A 886 7.57 -6.50 -63.39
N LEU A 887 7.84 -6.57 -62.07
CA LEU A 887 6.87 -6.19 -61.04
C LEU A 887 6.60 -4.67 -61.07
N ALA A 888 5.41 -4.26 -60.63
CA ALA A 888 5.07 -2.85 -60.58
C ALA A 888 5.95 -2.11 -59.55
N LEU A 889 6.30 -0.85 -59.83
CA LEU A 889 7.25 -0.08 -59.00
C LEU A 889 6.87 -0.06 -57.51
N HIS A 890 5.59 0.03 -57.19
CA HIS A 890 5.11 0.04 -55.80
C HIS A 890 5.32 -1.31 -55.09
N GLU A 891 5.19 -2.44 -55.81
CA GLU A 891 5.44 -3.77 -55.26
C GLU A 891 6.93 -3.99 -55.01
N VAL A 892 7.78 -3.55 -55.95
CA VAL A 892 9.24 -3.59 -55.85
C VAL A 892 9.74 -2.78 -54.65
N VAL A 893 9.20 -1.58 -54.44
CA VAL A 893 9.59 -0.73 -53.30
C VAL A 893 9.10 -1.31 -51.98
N ASN A 894 7.86 -1.80 -51.93
CA ASN A 894 7.28 -2.35 -50.70
C ASN A 894 8.07 -3.58 -50.21
N THR A 895 8.41 -4.50 -51.10
CA THR A 895 9.20 -5.69 -50.75
C THR A 895 10.64 -5.35 -50.35
N ALA A 896 11.26 -4.34 -50.97
CA ALA A 896 12.57 -3.84 -50.59
C ALA A 896 12.57 -3.21 -49.18
N LEU A 897 11.48 -2.51 -48.80
CA LEU A 897 11.29 -1.98 -47.45
C LEU A 897 11.06 -3.09 -46.42
N TRP A 898 10.21 -4.07 -46.73
CA TRP A 898 10.01 -5.25 -45.87
C TRP A 898 11.30 -6.03 -45.63
N SER A 899 12.20 -6.08 -46.62
CA SER A 899 13.51 -6.70 -46.50
C SER A 899 14.39 -6.01 -45.45
N ILE A 900 14.32 -4.67 -45.33
CA ILE A 900 15.04 -3.92 -44.30
C ILE A 900 14.42 -4.16 -42.92
N VAL A 901 13.09 -4.09 -42.82
CA VAL A 901 12.37 -4.27 -41.55
C VAL A 901 12.65 -5.65 -40.96
N ILE A 902 12.55 -6.71 -41.78
CA ILE A 902 12.78 -8.09 -41.34
C ILE A 902 14.26 -8.33 -41.01
N ALA A 903 15.20 -7.73 -41.77
CA ALA A 903 16.62 -7.79 -41.44
C ALA A 903 16.93 -7.14 -40.09
N MET A 904 16.33 -5.98 -39.77
CA MET A 904 16.55 -5.28 -38.51
C MET A 904 15.86 -5.97 -37.33
N ALA A 905 14.68 -6.53 -37.52
CA ALA A 905 14.03 -7.37 -36.51
C ALA A 905 14.90 -8.59 -36.17
N ALA A 906 15.49 -9.26 -37.18
CA ALA A 906 16.39 -10.38 -36.97
C ALA A 906 17.71 -9.98 -36.27
N TYR A 907 18.23 -8.78 -36.53
CA TYR A 907 19.36 -8.23 -35.80
C TYR A 907 19.06 -8.04 -34.31
N VAL A 908 17.89 -7.47 -33.98
CA VAL A 908 17.45 -7.26 -32.60
C VAL A 908 17.30 -8.62 -31.89
N LEU A 909 16.65 -9.59 -32.52
CA LEU A 909 16.51 -10.95 -31.98
C LEU A 909 17.86 -11.67 -31.84
N TYR A 910 18.78 -11.47 -32.78
CA TYR A 910 20.16 -11.93 -32.68
C TYR A 910 20.85 -11.30 -31.47
N GLY A 911 20.75 -9.98 -31.27
CA GLY A 911 21.35 -9.27 -30.14
C GLY A 911 20.78 -9.67 -28.79
N LEU A 912 19.47 -9.96 -28.72
CA LEU A 912 18.80 -10.49 -27.53
C LEU A 912 19.19 -11.95 -27.25
N GLY A 913 19.77 -12.66 -28.23
CA GLY A 913 20.16 -14.07 -28.11
C GLY A 913 18.98 -15.04 -28.21
N TRP A 914 17.84 -14.58 -28.73
CA TRP A 914 16.59 -15.36 -28.84
C TRP A 914 16.56 -16.29 -30.05
N LEU A 915 17.44 -16.08 -31.04
CA LEU A 915 17.56 -16.99 -32.17
C LEU A 915 18.35 -18.26 -31.77
N PRO A 916 17.88 -19.48 -32.11
CA PRO A 916 18.63 -20.71 -31.88
C PRO A 916 20.04 -20.62 -32.47
N GLY A 917 21.07 -20.82 -31.64
CA GLY A 917 22.48 -20.71 -32.05
C GLY A 917 23.04 -19.27 -32.10
N ALA A 918 22.28 -18.23 -31.78
CA ALA A 918 22.77 -16.84 -31.75
C ALA A 918 23.92 -16.63 -30.76
N THR A 919 23.84 -17.22 -29.56
CA THR A 919 24.91 -17.12 -28.55
C THR A 919 26.19 -17.85 -28.96
N TYR A 920 26.10 -18.81 -29.88
CA TYR A 920 27.25 -19.48 -30.49
C TYR A 920 27.83 -18.63 -31.63
N LEU A 921 26.99 -18.10 -32.53
CA LEU A 921 27.41 -17.19 -33.60
C LEU A 921 28.02 -15.89 -33.07
N GLN A 922 27.49 -15.35 -31.98
CA GLN A 922 28.04 -14.21 -31.26
C GLN A 922 29.42 -14.50 -30.65
N ARG A 923 29.75 -15.76 -30.38
CA ARG A 923 31.06 -16.15 -29.84
C ARG A 923 32.08 -16.48 -30.92
N VAL A 924 31.66 -17.15 -32.00
CA VAL A 924 32.57 -17.74 -32.99
C VAL A 924 32.75 -16.87 -34.24
N ALA A 925 31.82 -15.94 -34.51
CA ALA A 925 31.80 -15.20 -35.78
C ALA A 925 31.63 -13.67 -35.63
N ARG A 926 32.03 -13.05 -34.52
CA ARG A 926 31.99 -11.57 -34.39
C ARG A 926 32.98 -10.89 -35.35
N PRO A 927 32.62 -9.78 -36.03
CA PRO A 927 31.30 -9.13 -36.11
C PRO A 927 30.37 -9.71 -37.21
N TRP A 928 30.87 -10.62 -38.04
CA TRP A 928 30.20 -11.19 -39.23
C TRP A 928 28.91 -11.98 -38.94
N GLY A 929 28.73 -12.49 -37.73
CA GLY A 929 27.54 -13.24 -37.32
C GLY A 929 26.27 -12.39 -37.39
N ALA A 930 26.36 -11.11 -37.04
CA ALA A 930 25.24 -10.17 -37.17
C ALA A 930 24.88 -9.96 -38.65
N ALA A 931 25.88 -9.71 -39.50
CA ALA A 931 25.70 -9.53 -40.95
C ALA A 931 25.04 -10.74 -41.61
N LEU A 932 25.49 -11.96 -41.25
CA LEU A 932 24.95 -13.20 -41.80
C LEU A 932 23.47 -13.37 -41.47
N VAL A 933 23.10 -13.17 -40.20
CA VAL A 933 21.71 -13.29 -39.75
C VAL A 933 20.82 -12.25 -40.42
N THR A 934 21.27 -11.00 -40.49
CA THR A 934 20.52 -9.93 -41.17
C THR A 934 20.39 -10.13 -42.67
N LEU A 935 21.41 -10.65 -43.34
CA LEU A 935 21.37 -10.90 -44.79
C LEU A 935 20.37 -12.03 -45.12
N ILE A 936 20.41 -13.13 -44.36
CA ILE A 936 19.50 -14.26 -44.55
C ILE A 936 18.05 -13.84 -44.28
N ALA A 937 17.82 -13.14 -43.16
CA ALA A 937 16.50 -12.62 -42.81
C ALA A 937 15.99 -11.60 -43.84
N GLY A 938 16.86 -10.70 -44.32
CA GLY A 938 16.49 -9.69 -45.32
C GLY A 938 16.14 -10.28 -46.70
N LEU A 939 16.55 -11.51 -47.02
CA LEU A 939 16.21 -12.17 -48.28
C LEU A 939 14.89 -12.98 -48.23
N LEU A 940 14.30 -13.18 -47.05
CA LEU A 940 13.03 -13.91 -46.90
C LEU A 940 11.86 -13.33 -47.72
N PRO A 941 11.65 -12.01 -47.77
CA PRO A 941 10.58 -11.42 -48.59
C PRO A 941 10.69 -11.77 -50.07
N LEU A 942 11.92 -11.90 -50.60
CA LEU A 942 12.15 -12.33 -51.98
C LEU A 942 11.68 -13.77 -52.22
N ILE A 943 11.93 -14.66 -51.26
CA ILE A 943 11.51 -16.07 -51.32
C ILE A 943 9.98 -16.16 -51.29
N ILE A 944 9.33 -15.39 -50.44
CA ILE A 944 7.86 -15.34 -50.31
C ILE A 944 7.22 -14.85 -51.62
N VAL A 945 7.74 -13.78 -52.20
CA VAL A 945 7.24 -13.23 -53.48
C VAL A 945 7.46 -14.21 -54.64
N ARG A 946 8.61 -14.90 -54.68
CA ARG A 946 8.88 -15.97 -55.66
C ARG A 946 7.98 -17.19 -55.48
N GLY A 947 7.71 -17.60 -54.24
CA GLY A 947 6.78 -18.68 -53.94
C GLY A 947 5.37 -18.36 -54.41
N ARG A 948 4.92 -17.12 -54.17
CA ARG A 948 3.60 -16.65 -54.64
C ARG A 948 3.51 -16.60 -56.16
N THR A 949 4.53 -16.08 -56.86
CA THR A 949 4.54 -16.06 -58.35
C THR A 949 4.67 -17.46 -58.96
N PHE A 950 5.37 -18.39 -58.31
CA PHE A 950 5.45 -19.80 -58.73
C PHE A 950 4.11 -20.52 -58.53
N LEU A 951 3.44 -20.32 -57.39
CA LEU A 951 2.10 -20.89 -57.14
C LEU A 951 1.04 -20.32 -58.09
N VAL A 952 1.12 -19.03 -58.43
CA VAL A 952 0.24 -18.41 -59.43
C VAL A 952 0.51 -18.97 -60.85
N ARG A 953 1.77 -19.28 -61.20
CA ARG A 953 2.10 -19.97 -62.46
C ARG A 953 1.64 -21.44 -62.50
N LEU A 954 1.71 -22.16 -61.38
CA LEU A 954 1.17 -23.51 -61.27
C LEU A 954 -0.36 -23.55 -61.34
N GLY A 955 -1.03 -22.55 -60.77
CA GLY A 955 -2.50 -22.41 -60.84
C GLY A 955 -3.01 -21.99 -62.22
N SER A 956 -2.19 -21.32 -63.04
CA SER A 956 -2.55 -20.90 -64.40
C SER A 956 -2.16 -21.92 -65.48
N SER A 957 -1.34 -22.93 -65.19
CA SER A 957 -1.01 -24.00 -66.15
C SER A 957 -1.91 -25.24 -66.06
N GLN A 958 -3.02 -25.18 -65.32
CA GLN A 958 -4.03 -26.26 -65.25
C GLN A 958 -5.40 -25.86 -65.85
N LEU A 959 -5.46 -24.78 -66.62
CA LEU A 959 -6.69 -24.34 -67.30
C LEU A 959 -6.58 -24.19 -68.82
N GLU A 960 -5.46 -24.57 -69.43
CA GLU A 960 -5.34 -24.77 -70.88
C GLU A 960 -4.46 -26.01 -71.15
N ASP A 961 -5.04 -27.20 -70.98
CA ASP A 961 -4.92 -28.39 -71.84
C ASP A 961 -5.76 -29.56 -71.32
#